data_AF-A0A7J6JKP8-F1
#
_entry.id   AF-A0A7J6JKP8-F1
#
_cell.length_a   1.000
_cell.length_b   1.000
_cell.length_c   1.000
_cell.angle_alpha   90.00
_cell.angle_beta   90.00
_cell.angle_gamma   90.00
#
_symmetry.space_group_name_H-M   'P 1'
#
loop_
_entity.id
_entity.type
_entity.pdbx_description
1 polymer ?
#
loop_
_entity_poly.entity_id
_entity_poly.type
_entity_poly.pdbx_seq_one_letter_code
_entity_poly.pdbx_strand_id
1 'polypeptide(L)'
;MTAPEVHAANVSSKAIKIQQQLAQYLDKYVSDNQKSLQCNKEASGSLPGGTTRSVLYYEPFPLAFSGGHGCHLTSMDGEEYLDFLSEYCAGMFGHSHPDIIAAIESVTKSGFTLGGPGPKEGELGKLLVDRFPSIDAIRFCNSGTEANTMAIATALHFIGRKRILVFENGYHGGTLAFTPGNPLILPHDFVQGRYNDIEYTRPLITEELGIIIVEPLQGAAGMFAGTQEFLQFLRDEATRVGAILIFDEVITSRLNYGGLQEIHGIVPDMTTIGKHFGGGFSFGAFGGKKEIMDLYDPSSPTSLHHSGTWNNNKFSMTAGVAATKLLSREALDKNNSLGNKLRDGLGALFKAKDESILTLSGFGSVIGVHFNGPSADNLRDLFFFYMLSKRIYVGRRGFLALNITHEEKHVNRVLAAAKDFCDEVFSSHSSPFIPVMSSALLKPGTSALDAVEIGCATCEANQCDGSVGFGGSPGENCETTLDAMIMDGVTMKSGSVAALRRVKNAIGVARHVLEYTSHTMLAGDLATEFAIENGFTAETLSTEASTERCAEWKKGNCQSNYRQNVTPDPKTACGPYTPVELDSSSPDYFNLIAPNSAQASHDTISMTAIDANGIMAAGTSTNGASFKVPGRVGDGPITGSGSYVDGDVGACGATGDGDIMMRFLPCYQAVESMRRGMTPEEAARDAVVRMVKKYPAVSAGIVVVNNKGEHAGAGSGWTFTYAYRGGSMNATQVVTVPPVVVGRSLTVQMP
;
A
#
# COMPACT_ATOMS: atom_id res chain seq x y z
N MET A 1 -29.43 13.71 -16.50
CA MET A 1 -28.85 14.06 -15.18
C MET A 1 -28.25 15.44 -15.29
N THR A 2 -28.50 16.29 -14.32
CA THR A 2 -27.87 17.60 -14.21
C THR A 2 -26.39 17.44 -13.79
N ALA A 3 -25.52 18.41 -14.08
CA ALA A 3 -24.10 18.34 -13.69
C ALA A 3 -23.84 18.03 -12.19
N PRO A 4 -24.67 18.51 -11.24
CA PRO A 4 -24.57 18.14 -9.83
C PRO A 4 -24.87 16.67 -9.53
N GLU A 5 -25.83 16.06 -10.24
CA GLU A 5 -26.20 14.65 -10.06
C GLU A 5 -25.12 13.70 -10.58
N VAL A 6 -24.47 14.07 -11.69
CA VAL A 6 -23.33 13.32 -12.25
C VAL A 6 -22.12 13.40 -11.32
N HIS A 7 -21.89 14.57 -10.70
CA HIS A 7 -20.81 14.73 -9.73
C HIS A 7 -21.05 13.89 -8.46
N ALA A 8 -22.27 13.90 -7.91
CA ALA A 8 -22.63 13.10 -6.74
C ALA A 8 -22.52 11.58 -6.99
N ALA A 9 -22.95 11.10 -8.16
CA ALA A 9 -22.82 9.69 -8.54
C ALA A 9 -21.35 9.26 -8.71
N ASN A 10 -20.51 10.11 -9.30
CA ASN A 10 -19.08 9.84 -9.47
C ASN A 10 -18.34 9.79 -8.11
N VAL A 11 -18.66 10.70 -7.19
CA VAL A 11 -18.09 10.70 -5.83
C VAL A 11 -18.48 9.42 -5.07
N SER A 12 -19.74 8.99 -5.16
CA SER A 12 -20.22 7.74 -4.56
C SER A 12 -19.49 6.50 -5.11
N SER A 13 -19.30 6.43 -6.44
CA SER A 13 -18.59 5.31 -7.08
C SER A 13 -17.11 5.19 -6.69
N LYS A 14 -16.40 6.33 -6.55
CA LYS A 14 -14.99 6.37 -6.14
C LYS A 14 -14.83 5.94 -4.68
N ALA A 15 -15.74 6.37 -3.80
CA ALA A 15 -15.74 5.96 -2.40
C ALA A 15 -15.95 4.45 -2.24
N ILE A 16 -16.87 3.85 -3.01
CA ILE A 16 -17.09 2.40 -3.03
C ILE A 16 -15.84 1.65 -3.51
N LYS A 17 -15.18 2.12 -4.58
CA LYS A 17 -13.93 1.52 -5.08
C LYS A 17 -12.82 1.52 -4.01
N ILE A 18 -12.59 2.65 -3.35
CA ILE A 18 -11.58 2.77 -2.27
C ILE A 18 -11.90 1.80 -1.14
N GLN A 19 -13.17 1.67 -0.75
CA GLN A 19 -13.58 0.76 0.31
C GLN A 19 -13.38 -0.71 -0.08
N GLN A 20 -13.65 -1.08 -1.33
CA GLN A 20 -13.40 -2.43 -1.85
C GLN A 20 -11.90 -2.76 -1.88
N GLN A 21 -11.07 -1.82 -2.36
CA GLN A 21 -9.62 -1.98 -2.34
C GLN A 21 -9.10 -2.13 -0.90
N LEU A 22 -9.60 -1.31 0.04
CA LEU A 22 -9.25 -1.43 1.45
C LEU A 22 -9.61 -2.81 2.01
N ALA A 23 -10.80 -3.32 1.70
CA ALA A 23 -11.21 -4.67 2.12
C ALA A 23 -10.26 -5.76 1.60
N GLN A 24 -9.81 -5.66 0.33
CA GLN A 24 -8.85 -6.61 -0.24
C GLN A 24 -7.50 -6.58 0.48
N TYR A 25 -6.97 -5.39 0.78
CA TYR A 25 -5.72 -5.26 1.53
C TYR A 25 -5.85 -5.71 2.99
N LEU A 26 -7.02 -5.51 3.60
CA LEU A 26 -7.33 -6.04 4.93
C LEU A 26 -7.35 -7.57 4.93
N ASP A 27 -8.04 -8.21 3.98
CA ASP A 27 -8.10 -9.67 3.87
C ASP A 27 -6.70 -10.27 3.65
N LYS A 28 -5.91 -9.65 2.76
CA LYS A 28 -4.50 -10.01 2.55
C LYS A 28 -3.68 -9.84 3.84
N TYR A 29 -3.82 -8.72 4.52
CA TYR A 29 -3.13 -8.47 5.78
C TYR A 29 -3.45 -9.53 6.83
N VAL A 30 -4.71 -9.91 6.98
CA VAL A 30 -5.11 -10.99 7.90
C VAL A 30 -4.45 -12.31 7.49
N SER A 31 -4.55 -12.69 6.22
CA SER A 31 -3.99 -13.95 5.70
C SER A 31 -2.48 -14.04 5.90
N ASP A 32 -1.75 -12.95 5.66
CA ASP A 32 -0.29 -12.92 5.71
C ASP A 32 0.28 -12.89 7.15
N ASN A 33 -0.52 -12.54 8.17
CA ASN A 33 -0.01 -12.21 9.51
C ASN A 33 -0.69 -13.03 10.64
N GLN A 34 -0.80 -14.35 10.46
CA GLN A 34 -1.48 -15.24 11.41
C GLN A 34 -0.79 -15.34 12.78
N LYS A 35 0.54 -15.28 12.86
CA LYS A 35 1.26 -15.31 14.14
C LYS A 35 1.09 -13.99 14.88
N SER A 36 1.10 -12.86 14.17
CA SER A 36 0.76 -11.56 14.76
C SER A 36 -0.67 -11.57 15.31
N LEU A 37 -1.66 -12.10 14.59
CA LEU A 37 -3.03 -12.26 15.08
C LEU A 37 -3.08 -13.08 16.38
N GLN A 38 -2.38 -14.22 16.41
CA GLN A 38 -2.33 -15.08 17.59
C GLN A 38 -1.68 -14.38 18.78
N CYS A 39 -0.55 -13.69 18.57
CA CYS A 39 0.13 -12.92 19.61
C CYS A 39 -0.80 -11.88 20.25
N ASN A 40 -1.56 -11.13 19.44
CA ASN A 40 -2.48 -10.11 19.95
C ASN A 40 -3.68 -10.73 20.68
N LYS A 41 -4.22 -11.86 20.20
CA LYS A 41 -5.29 -12.60 20.88
C LYS A 41 -4.87 -13.11 22.24
N GLU A 42 -3.68 -13.70 22.34
CA GLU A 42 -3.11 -14.17 23.59
C GLU A 42 -2.86 -13.00 24.56
N ALA A 43 -2.22 -11.93 24.07
CA ALA A 43 -1.98 -10.72 24.86
C ALA A 43 -3.28 -10.08 25.36
N SER A 44 -4.36 -10.14 24.57
CA SER A 44 -5.67 -9.58 24.94
C SER A 44 -6.28 -10.21 26.20
N GLY A 45 -5.84 -11.42 26.58
CA GLY A 45 -6.25 -12.05 27.84
C GLY A 45 -5.68 -11.37 29.08
N SER A 46 -4.61 -10.57 28.96
CA SER A 46 -3.94 -9.90 30.08
C SER A 46 -3.79 -8.38 29.90
N LEU A 47 -3.79 -7.90 28.65
CA LEU A 47 -3.69 -6.49 28.28
C LEU A 47 -4.98 -6.08 27.54
N PRO A 48 -5.73 -5.07 27.97
CA PRO A 48 -6.90 -4.60 27.23
C PRO A 48 -6.55 -4.24 25.78
N GLY A 49 -7.18 -4.92 24.81
CA GLY A 49 -6.88 -4.74 23.38
C GLY A 49 -5.52 -5.28 22.94
N GLY A 50 -4.87 -6.14 23.73
CA GLY A 50 -3.61 -6.80 23.37
C GLY A 50 -2.37 -5.92 23.42
N THR A 51 -2.48 -4.67 23.87
CA THR A 51 -1.36 -3.72 23.93
C THR A 51 -1.43 -2.83 25.17
N THR A 52 -0.27 -2.39 25.67
CA THR A 52 -0.15 -1.43 26.78
C THR A 52 0.02 0.02 26.30
N ARG A 53 0.05 0.26 24.98
CA ARG A 53 0.25 1.58 24.39
C ARG A 53 -0.74 1.81 23.25
N SER A 54 -1.73 2.66 23.50
CA SER A 54 -2.91 2.82 22.62
C SER A 54 -2.59 3.17 21.17
N VAL A 55 -1.53 3.93 20.90
CA VAL A 55 -1.17 4.32 19.53
C VAL A 55 -0.70 3.14 18.67
N LEU A 56 -0.29 2.03 19.29
CA LEU A 56 0.10 0.80 18.60
C LEU A 56 -1.12 -0.01 18.16
N TYR A 57 -2.29 0.23 18.74
CA TYR A 57 -3.51 -0.49 18.40
C TYR A 57 -4.06 -0.04 17.05
N TYR A 58 -4.47 -1.01 16.24
CA TYR A 58 -5.31 -0.81 15.07
C TYR A 58 -6.03 -2.11 14.71
N GLU A 59 -7.20 -1.97 14.10
CA GLU A 59 -7.95 -3.08 13.53
C GLU A 59 -7.33 -3.53 12.20
N PRO A 60 -7.39 -4.83 11.84
CA PRO A 60 -8.04 -5.92 12.60
C PRO A 60 -7.19 -6.44 13.76
N PHE A 61 -5.88 -6.19 13.73
CA PHE A 61 -4.94 -6.43 14.83
C PHE A 61 -3.57 -5.79 14.50
N PRO A 62 -2.79 -5.37 15.51
CA PRO A 62 -1.43 -4.88 15.30
C PRO A 62 -0.44 -5.93 14.78
N LEU A 63 0.46 -5.55 13.88
CA LEU A 63 1.61 -6.35 13.49
C LEU A 63 2.53 -6.55 14.70
N ALA A 64 2.91 -7.79 14.99
CA ALA A 64 3.81 -8.12 16.09
C ALA A 64 5.23 -8.34 15.54
N PHE A 65 6.24 -7.84 16.25
CA PHE A 65 7.65 -7.93 15.85
C PHE A 65 8.43 -8.88 16.75
N SER A 66 9.30 -9.68 16.13
CA SER A 66 10.23 -10.60 16.81
C SER A 66 11.63 -10.01 16.96
N GLY A 67 11.99 -9.01 16.15
CA GLY A 67 13.29 -8.35 16.20
C GLY A 67 13.43 -7.22 15.19
N GLY A 68 14.67 -6.74 15.01
CA GLY A 68 15.02 -5.75 14.00
C GLY A 68 16.53 -5.55 13.91
N HIS A 69 16.99 -5.04 12.77
CA HIS A 69 18.39 -4.72 12.49
C HIS A 69 18.49 -3.50 11.57
N GLY A 70 19.37 -2.55 11.89
CA GLY A 70 19.48 -1.29 11.14
C GLY A 70 18.15 -0.55 11.10
N CYS A 71 17.63 -0.25 9.91
CA CYS A 71 16.29 0.32 9.69
C CYS A 71 15.21 -0.73 9.33
N HIS A 72 15.43 -2.00 9.63
CA HIS A 72 14.47 -3.07 9.34
C HIS A 72 13.93 -3.72 10.61
N LEU A 73 12.65 -4.05 10.61
CA LEU A 73 11.95 -4.82 11.62
C LEU A 73 11.60 -6.21 11.07
N THR A 74 11.66 -7.24 11.90
CA THR A 74 11.24 -8.60 11.55
C THR A 74 9.94 -8.92 12.27
N SER A 75 8.88 -9.24 11.53
CA SER A 75 7.60 -9.63 12.14
C SER A 75 7.69 -11.01 12.80
N MET A 76 6.71 -11.35 13.65
CA MET A 76 6.57 -12.70 14.17
C MET A 76 6.25 -13.72 13.06
N ASP A 77 5.67 -13.25 11.95
CA ASP A 77 5.37 -14.02 10.75
C ASP A 77 6.61 -14.33 9.90
N GLY A 78 7.76 -13.74 10.20
CA GLY A 78 9.06 -14.01 9.55
C GLY A 78 9.38 -13.06 8.41
N GLU A 79 8.61 -11.99 8.24
CA GLU A 79 8.76 -11.02 7.17
C GLU A 79 9.54 -9.79 7.65
N GLU A 80 10.42 -9.27 6.79
CA GLU A 80 11.18 -8.06 7.09
C GLU A 80 10.50 -6.81 6.53
N TYR A 81 10.42 -5.75 7.34
CA TYR A 81 9.78 -4.48 7.01
C TYR A 81 10.79 -3.34 7.15
N LEU A 82 10.84 -2.45 6.16
CA LEU A 82 11.59 -1.21 6.24
C LEU A 82 10.86 -0.21 7.17
N ASP A 83 11.50 0.20 8.26
CA ASP A 83 10.87 0.97 9.34
C ASP A 83 10.97 2.49 9.16
N PHE A 84 9.86 3.10 8.74
CA PHE A 84 9.64 4.54 8.74
C PHE A 84 8.73 5.00 9.89
N LEU A 85 8.35 4.12 10.83
CA LEU A 85 7.74 4.54 12.09
C LEU A 85 8.81 5.03 13.08
N SER A 86 9.94 4.31 13.14
CA SER A 86 11.09 4.62 14.00
C SER A 86 10.67 4.94 15.44
N GLU A 87 9.82 4.07 16.01
CA GLU A 87 9.30 4.16 17.38
C GLU A 87 8.71 5.54 17.72
N TYR A 88 7.93 6.11 16.81
CA TYR A 88 7.36 7.46 16.94
C TYR A 88 8.43 8.52 17.23
N CYS A 89 9.50 8.51 16.45
CA CYS A 89 10.71 9.34 16.55
C CYS A 89 11.75 8.93 17.60
N ALA A 90 11.47 7.97 18.49
CA ALA A 90 12.45 7.54 19.51
C ALA A 90 13.53 6.60 18.95
N GLY A 91 13.21 5.82 17.93
CA GLY A 91 14.11 4.86 17.26
C GLY A 91 15.11 5.54 16.34
N MET A 92 15.68 6.68 16.74
CA MET A 92 16.56 7.53 15.92
C MET A 92 17.83 6.83 15.45
N PHE A 93 18.24 5.74 16.08
CA PHE A 93 19.45 4.99 15.77
C PHE A 93 19.18 3.66 15.05
N GLY A 94 17.93 3.44 14.60
CA GLY A 94 17.50 2.12 14.14
C GLY A 94 17.48 1.11 15.28
N HIS A 95 17.58 -0.18 14.95
CA HIS A 95 17.32 -1.28 15.87
C HIS A 95 18.58 -1.96 16.41
N SER A 96 19.77 -1.58 15.92
CA SER A 96 21.02 -2.30 16.26
C SER A 96 22.29 -1.48 16.04
N HIS A 97 22.28 -0.17 16.34
CA HIS A 97 23.46 0.67 16.14
C HIS A 97 24.65 0.20 17.00
N PRO A 98 25.85 -0.03 16.42
CA PRO A 98 26.96 -0.64 17.13
C PRO A 98 27.38 0.15 18.39
N ASP A 99 27.43 1.48 18.33
CA ASP A 99 27.81 2.30 19.49
C ASP A 99 26.79 2.27 20.63
N ILE A 100 25.50 2.11 20.32
CA ILE A 100 24.46 1.95 21.33
C ILE A 100 24.57 0.55 21.96
N ILE A 101 24.79 -0.50 21.16
CA ILE A 101 25.03 -1.85 21.66
C ILE A 101 26.26 -1.88 22.58
N ALA A 102 27.36 -1.26 22.17
CA ALA A 102 28.57 -1.18 22.98
C ALA A 102 28.33 -0.44 24.32
N ALA A 103 27.50 0.61 24.32
CA ALA A 103 27.09 1.30 25.54
C ALA A 103 26.27 0.38 26.47
N ILE A 104 25.36 -0.42 25.92
CA ILE A 104 24.56 -1.39 26.68
C ILE A 104 25.46 -2.48 27.29
N GLU A 105 26.35 -3.07 26.50
CA GLU A 105 27.29 -4.10 26.97
C GLU A 105 28.25 -3.58 28.05
N SER A 106 28.64 -2.31 27.98
CA SER A 106 29.42 -1.65 29.02
C SER A 106 28.68 -1.64 30.37
N VAL A 107 27.37 -1.39 30.35
CA VAL A 107 26.54 -1.37 31.56
C VAL A 107 26.40 -2.77 32.15
N THR A 108 26.17 -3.80 31.32
CA THR A 108 26.03 -5.18 31.81
C THR A 108 27.30 -5.72 32.46
N LYS A 109 28.48 -5.31 31.96
CA LYS A 109 29.78 -5.67 32.56
C LYS A 109 30.07 -4.95 33.87
N SER A 110 29.55 -3.73 34.06
CA SER A 110 29.89 -2.87 35.19
C SER A 110 28.78 -2.76 36.26
N GLY A 111 27.70 -3.53 36.11
CA GLY A 111 26.56 -3.55 37.02
C GLY A 111 25.61 -2.36 36.85
N PHE A 112 24.33 -2.59 37.18
CA PHE A 112 23.23 -1.64 37.12
C PHE A 112 22.44 -1.64 38.45
N THR A 113 21.53 -0.68 38.64
CA THR A 113 20.73 -0.50 39.88
C THR A 113 21.58 -0.22 41.13
N LEU A 114 22.39 0.85 41.07
CA LEU A 114 23.42 1.13 42.09
C LEU A 114 22.95 1.99 43.27
N GLY A 115 21.77 2.59 43.21
CA GLY A 115 21.21 3.39 44.31
C GLY A 115 21.93 4.70 44.62
N GLY A 116 22.73 5.24 43.69
CA GLY A 116 23.49 6.47 43.87
C GLY A 116 23.90 7.13 42.55
N PRO A 117 24.53 8.32 42.63
CA PRO A 117 25.00 9.07 41.46
C PRO A 117 26.13 8.34 40.73
N GLY A 118 26.27 8.61 39.43
CA GLY A 118 27.28 7.98 38.58
C GLY A 118 27.80 8.96 37.51
N PRO A 119 29.04 8.79 37.01
CA PRO A 119 29.68 9.79 36.16
C PRO A 119 28.95 10.06 34.83
N LYS A 120 28.17 9.09 34.35
CA LYS A 120 27.43 9.21 33.07
C LYS A 120 26.24 10.16 33.15
N GLU A 121 25.63 10.37 34.32
CA GLU A 121 24.56 11.36 34.45
C GLU A 121 25.11 12.79 34.29
N GLY A 122 26.29 13.07 34.84
CA GLY A 122 26.98 14.36 34.68
C GLY A 122 27.49 14.57 33.25
N GLU A 123 28.07 13.54 32.62
CA GLU A 123 28.51 13.61 31.22
C GLU A 123 27.33 13.89 30.28
N LEU A 124 26.22 13.17 30.43
CA LEU A 124 25.02 13.41 29.62
C LEU A 124 24.44 14.79 29.86
N GLY A 125 24.34 15.22 31.13
CA GLY A 125 23.85 16.55 31.50
C GLY A 125 24.65 17.65 30.82
N LYS A 126 25.99 17.56 30.86
CA LYS A 126 26.87 18.51 30.17
C LYS A 126 26.65 18.53 28.66
N LEU A 127 26.57 17.37 28.01
CA LEU A 127 26.38 17.29 26.55
C LEU A 127 25.05 17.94 26.11
N LEU A 128 24.00 17.82 26.92
CA LEU A 128 22.69 18.41 26.61
C LEU A 128 22.65 19.90 26.91
N VAL A 129 23.24 20.35 28.01
CA VAL A 129 23.41 21.79 28.33
C VAL A 129 24.23 22.49 27.24
N ASP A 130 25.36 21.91 26.81
CA ASP A 130 26.20 22.47 25.75
C ASP A 130 25.47 22.53 24.38
N ARG A 131 24.43 21.70 24.20
CA ARG A 131 23.70 21.54 22.92
C ARG A 131 22.53 22.49 22.77
N PHE A 132 21.77 22.76 23.83
CA PHE A 132 20.55 23.56 23.77
C PHE A 132 20.74 24.97 24.36
N PRO A 133 20.48 26.04 23.60
CA PRO A 133 20.74 27.41 24.06
C PRO A 133 19.86 27.85 25.24
N SER A 134 18.70 27.21 25.46
CA SER A 134 17.80 27.53 26.57
C SER A 134 18.08 26.79 27.88
N ILE A 135 19.03 25.85 27.91
CA ILE A 135 19.19 24.92 29.03
C ILE A 135 20.50 25.22 29.76
N ASP A 136 20.44 25.99 30.84
CA ASP A 136 21.60 26.24 31.71
C ASP A 136 21.85 25.07 32.68
N ALA A 137 20.77 24.37 33.07
CA ALA A 137 20.80 23.20 33.92
C ALA A 137 19.63 22.25 33.59
N ILE A 138 19.79 20.96 33.89
CA ILE A 138 18.87 19.90 33.48
C ILE A 138 18.68 18.84 34.56
N ARG A 139 17.50 18.23 34.61
CA ARG A 139 17.21 17.03 35.41
C ARG A 139 16.56 15.95 34.54
N PHE A 140 16.89 14.68 34.82
CA PHE A 140 16.39 13.52 34.07
C PHE A 140 15.14 12.91 34.70
N CYS A 141 14.26 12.41 33.84
CA CYS A 141 13.01 11.72 34.11
C CYS A 141 12.94 10.43 33.28
N ASN A 142 11.86 9.67 33.45
CA ASN A 142 11.68 8.36 32.81
C ASN A 142 10.84 8.43 31.52
N SER A 143 10.19 9.57 31.26
CA SER A 143 9.39 9.79 30.06
C SER A 143 9.26 11.28 29.72
N GLY A 144 8.88 11.58 28.48
CA GLY A 144 8.46 12.93 28.10
C GLY A 144 7.24 13.44 28.89
N THR A 145 6.31 12.55 29.25
CA THR A 145 5.16 12.89 30.12
C THR A 145 5.63 13.43 31.48
N GLU A 146 6.58 12.74 32.11
CA GLU A 146 7.17 13.19 33.38
C GLU A 146 7.93 14.51 33.19
N ALA A 147 8.71 14.64 32.12
CA ALA A 147 9.44 15.88 31.83
C ALA A 147 8.50 17.10 31.72
N ASN A 148 7.41 16.98 30.96
CA ASN A 148 6.40 18.05 30.83
C ASN A 148 5.65 18.33 32.13
N THR A 149 5.30 17.28 32.88
CA THR A 149 4.64 17.43 34.18
C THR A 149 5.56 18.14 35.18
N MET A 150 6.84 17.77 35.22
CA MET A 150 7.84 18.41 36.08
C MET A 150 8.14 19.84 35.65
N ALA A 151 8.23 20.12 34.34
CA ALA A 151 8.43 21.48 33.84
C ALA A 151 7.26 22.39 34.24
N ILE A 152 6.01 21.94 34.06
CA ILE A 152 4.82 22.67 34.49
C ILE A 152 4.84 22.88 36.01
N ALA A 153 5.06 21.82 36.80
CA ALA A 153 5.09 21.93 38.26
C ALA A 153 6.17 22.90 38.76
N THR A 154 7.36 22.87 38.15
CA THR A 154 8.48 23.78 38.45
C THR A 154 8.10 25.22 38.11
N ALA A 155 7.58 25.45 36.91
CA ALA A 155 7.21 26.78 36.44
C ALA A 155 6.07 27.38 37.28
N LEU A 156 5.07 26.59 37.65
CA LEU A 156 3.97 27.01 38.53
C LEU A 156 4.50 27.47 39.90
N HIS A 157 5.45 26.73 40.47
CA HIS A 157 6.07 27.09 41.74
C HIS A 157 6.91 28.37 41.60
N PHE A 158 7.72 28.47 40.54
CA PHE A 158 8.59 29.61 40.30
C PHE A 158 7.80 30.91 40.11
N ILE A 159 6.74 30.89 39.30
CA ILE A 159 5.99 32.11 38.94
C ILE A 159 4.84 32.44 39.90
N GLY A 160 4.35 31.45 40.66
CA GLY A 160 3.25 31.64 41.63
C GLY A 160 1.86 31.89 40.99
N ARG A 161 1.70 31.70 39.68
CA ARG A 161 0.43 31.84 38.94
C ARG A 161 -0.03 30.49 38.41
N LYS A 162 -1.36 30.27 38.41
CA LYS A 162 -1.95 28.94 38.16
C LYS A 162 -2.34 28.68 36.72
N ARG A 163 -2.61 29.73 35.94
CA ARG A 163 -3.22 29.61 34.60
C ARG A 163 -2.17 29.23 33.56
N ILE A 164 -2.49 28.23 32.74
CA ILE A 164 -1.57 27.62 31.76
C ILE A 164 -2.21 27.64 30.37
N LEU A 165 -1.54 28.29 29.41
CA LEU A 165 -1.91 28.21 28.00
C LEU A 165 -1.32 26.96 27.36
N VAL A 166 -2.20 26.20 26.72
CA VAL A 166 -1.93 25.00 25.91
C VAL A 166 -2.65 25.15 24.57
N PHE A 167 -2.45 24.24 23.62
CA PHE A 167 -3.02 24.34 22.28
C PHE A 167 -3.88 23.15 21.91
N GLU A 168 -4.96 23.41 21.16
CA GLU A 168 -5.80 22.36 20.58
C GLU A 168 -4.96 21.28 19.88
N ASN A 169 -5.23 20.00 20.17
CA ASN A 169 -4.51 18.83 19.66
C ASN A 169 -3.04 18.69 20.10
N GLY A 170 -2.54 19.57 20.98
CA GLY A 170 -1.19 19.46 21.55
C GLY A 170 -1.03 18.17 22.37
N TYR A 171 0.13 17.52 22.26
CA TYR A 171 0.44 16.28 22.97
C TYR A 171 1.75 16.40 23.74
N HIS A 172 1.63 16.55 25.06
CA HIS A 172 2.75 16.68 25.99
C HIS A 172 2.92 15.44 26.88
N GLY A 173 2.29 14.32 26.51
CA GLY A 173 2.33 13.07 27.25
C GLY A 173 0.93 12.51 27.56
N GLY A 174 0.89 11.32 28.15
CA GLY A 174 -0.37 10.57 28.37
C GLY A 174 -1.43 11.32 29.18
N THR A 175 -1.00 12.12 30.17
CA THR A 175 -1.86 12.91 31.05
C THR A 175 -1.88 14.41 30.70
N LEU A 176 -1.31 14.78 29.55
CA LEU A 176 -1.22 16.15 29.03
C LEU A 176 -1.47 16.16 27.52
N ALA A 177 -2.49 15.42 27.08
CA ALA A 177 -2.90 15.33 25.68
C ALA A 177 -4.22 16.08 25.47
N PHE A 178 -4.15 17.21 24.76
CA PHE A 178 -5.23 18.17 24.57
C PHE A 178 -6.08 17.86 23.32
N THR A 179 -6.35 16.58 23.10
CA THR A 179 -7.33 16.13 22.11
C THR A 179 -8.75 16.28 22.66
N PRO A 180 -9.75 16.57 21.81
CA PRO A 180 -11.13 16.75 22.25
C PRO A 180 -11.64 15.59 23.11
N GLY A 181 -12.21 15.91 24.27
CA GLY A 181 -12.88 14.93 25.14
C GLY A 181 -11.97 13.98 25.93
N ASN A 182 -10.66 14.23 26.02
CA ASN A 182 -9.76 13.37 26.81
C ASN A 182 -9.95 13.58 28.34
N PRO A 183 -10.41 12.57 29.10
CA PRO A 183 -10.64 12.70 30.54
C PRO A 183 -9.38 12.52 31.39
N LEU A 184 -8.24 12.13 30.81
CA LEU A 184 -7.00 11.82 31.54
C LEU A 184 -6.08 13.03 31.75
N ILE A 185 -6.49 14.22 31.29
CA ILE A 185 -5.71 15.45 31.46
C ILE A 185 -5.60 15.78 32.95
N LEU A 186 -4.39 16.08 33.44
CA LEU A 186 -4.17 16.50 34.82
C LEU A 186 -5.03 17.74 35.17
N PRO A 187 -5.56 17.86 36.39
CA PRO A 187 -6.51 18.91 36.74
C PRO A 187 -5.82 20.25 37.07
N HIS A 188 -5.09 20.82 36.11
CA HIS A 188 -4.58 22.20 36.19
C HIS A 188 -5.56 23.20 35.54
N ASP A 189 -5.36 24.50 35.82
CA ASP A 189 -6.13 25.59 35.22
C ASP A 189 -5.66 25.87 33.79
N PHE A 190 -6.10 25.03 32.86
CA PHE A 190 -5.75 25.14 31.45
C PHE A 190 -6.69 26.06 30.69
N VAL A 191 -6.10 26.90 29.84
CA VAL A 191 -6.79 27.60 28.75
C VAL A 191 -6.24 27.12 27.42
N GLN A 192 -7.12 26.85 26.44
CA GLN A 192 -6.74 26.29 25.14
C GLN A 192 -6.76 27.37 24.06
N GLY A 193 -5.60 27.66 23.47
CA GLY A 193 -5.46 28.44 22.25
C GLY A 193 -5.53 27.56 21.00
N ARG A 194 -5.53 28.21 19.84
CA ARG A 194 -5.48 27.54 18.54
C ARG A 194 -4.08 27.65 17.96
N TYR A 195 -3.51 26.50 17.61
CA TYR A 195 -2.15 26.45 17.09
C TYR A 195 -2.05 27.20 15.75
N ASN A 196 -1.04 28.06 15.60
CA ASN A 196 -0.87 28.99 14.45
C ASN A 196 -1.98 30.04 14.24
N ASP A 197 -2.91 30.22 15.19
CA ASP A 197 -3.95 31.26 15.13
C ASP A 197 -3.69 32.30 16.22
N ILE A 198 -2.97 33.36 15.84
CA ILE A 198 -2.60 34.46 16.75
C ILE A 198 -3.84 35.22 17.21
N GLU A 199 -4.79 35.49 16.33
CA GLU A 199 -5.96 36.31 16.64
C GLU A 199 -6.89 35.63 17.63
N TYR A 200 -7.09 34.31 17.49
CA TYR A 200 -7.83 33.53 18.47
C TYR A 200 -7.09 33.42 19.80
N THR A 201 -5.77 33.25 19.76
CA THR A 201 -4.95 32.97 20.96
C THR A 201 -4.69 34.22 21.79
N ARG A 202 -4.50 35.38 21.17
CA ARG A 202 -4.17 36.66 21.83
C ARG A 202 -5.07 37.03 23.03
N PRO A 203 -6.42 37.01 22.94
CA PRO A 203 -7.26 37.38 24.08
C PRO A 203 -7.16 36.42 25.27
N LEU A 204 -6.58 35.23 25.10
CA LEU A 204 -6.38 34.25 26.18
C LEU A 204 -5.14 34.56 27.02
N ILE A 205 -4.24 35.42 26.53
CA ILE A 205 -3.00 35.79 27.21
C ILE A 205 -3.21 37.05 28.05
N THR A 206 -3.56 36.84 29.32
CA THR A 206 -3.79 37.90 30.31
C THR A 206 -2.62 37.99 31.31
N GLU A 207 -2.60 39.03 32.14
CA GLU A 207 -1.61 39.19 33.22
C GLU A 207 -1.68 38.07 34.29
N GLU A 208 -2.77 37.29 34.32
CA GLU A 208 -2.93 36.13 35.21
C GLU A 208 -2.24 34.86 34.66
N LEU A 209 -1.84 34.87 33.39
CA LEU A 209 -1.19 33.74 32.75
C LEU A 209 0.19 33.51 33.40
N GLY A 210 0.44 32.27 33.81
CA GLY A 210 1.71 31.85 34.40
C GLY A 210 2.63 31.12 33.43
N ILE A 211 2.04 30.31 32.54
CA ILE A 211 2.79 29.40 31.68
C ILE A 211 2.19 29.37 30.28
N ILE A 212 3.05 29.32 29.27
CA ILE A 212 2.72 28.89 27.92
C ILE A 212 3.54 27.63 27.64
N ILE A 213 2.89 26.50 27.34
CA ILE A 213 3.59 25.29 26.88
C ILE A 213 3.17 24.97 25.45
N VAL A 214 4.16 24.75 24.58
CA VAL A 214 3.93 24.58 23.15
C VAL A 214 4.95 23.63 22.54
N GLU A 215 4.51 22.76 21.62
CA GLU A 215 5.41 22.03 20.73
C GLU A 215 5.83 22.99 19.59
N PRO A 216 7.12 23.20 19.28
CA PRO A 216 7.51 23.98 18.09
C PRO A 216 7.01 23.38 16.77
N LEU A 217 6.69 22.08 16.78
CA LEU A 217 5.96 21.37 15.73
C LEU A 217 5.07 20.33 16.42
N GLN A 218 3.74 20.44 16.27
CA GLN A 218 2.79 19.50 16.85
C GLN A 218 2.97 18.12 16.23
N GLY A 219 3.55 17.20 16.99
CA GLY A 219 3.91 15.89 16.46
C GLY A 219 2.71 14.97 16.34
N ALA A 220 1.98 14.78 17.43
CA ALA A 220 0.87 13.83 17.46
C ALA A 220 -0.34 14.26 16.64
N ALA A 221 -0.56 15.58 16.53
CA ALA A 221 -1.64 16.17 15.74
C ALA A 221 -1.45 15.99 14.22
N GLY A 222 -0.25 15.64 13.77
CA GLY A 222 0.01 15.46 12.36
C GLY A 222 1.29 16.09 11.84
N MET A 223 2.31 16.32 12.67
CA MET A 223 3.57 16.95 12.28
C MET A 223 3.39 18.39 11.71
N PHE A 224 2.46 19.17 12.29
CA PHE A 224 2.21 20.55 11.87
C PHE A 224 3.23 21.49 12.52
N ALA A 225 4.05 22.16 11.70
CA ALA A 225 5.04 23.11 12.19
C ALA A 225 4.39 24.39 12.71
N GLY A 226 4.89 24.91 13.83
CA GLY A 226 4.58 26.26 14.29
C GLY A 226 5.19 27.27 13.33
N THR A 227 4.43 28.28 12.91
CA THR A 227 5.02 29.34 12.08
C THR A 227 5.97 30.20 12.91
N GLN A 228 6.95 30.82 12.25
CA GLN A 228 7.88 31.72 12.92
C GLN A 228 7.13 32.83 13.65
N GLU A 229 6.11 33.41 13.01
CA GLU A 229 5.32 34.52 13.54
C GLU A 229 4.55 34.09 14.78
N PHE A 230 3.96 32.89 14.76
CA PHE A 230 3.21 32.37 15.89
C PHE A 230 4.11 32.07 17.09
N LEU A 231 5.23 31.37 16.88
CA LEU A 231 6.16 31.06 17.97
C LEU A 231 6.80 32.33 18.54
N GLN A 232 7.13 33.32 17.69
CA GLN A 232 7.66 34.61 18.13
C GLN A 232 6.61 35.38 18.93
N PHE A 233 5.35 35.38 18.47
CA PHE A 233 4.24 35.97 19.21
C PHE A 233 4.10 35.36 20.62
N LEU A 234 4.19 34.04 20.75
CA LEU A 234 4.13 33.40 22.07
C LEU A 234 5.31 33.80 22.97
N ARG A 235 6.52 33.93 22.41
CA ARG A 235 7.70 34.41 23.15
C ARG A 235 7.52 35.86 23.62
N ASP A 236 7.08 36.73 22.72
CA ASP A 236 6.90 38.16 23.01
C ASP A 236 5.82 38.35 24.08
N GLU A 237 4.69 37.66 23.95
CA GLU A 237 3.60 37.73 24.93
C GLU A 237 3.99 37.10 26.27
N ALA A 238 4.71 35.96 26.28
CA ALA A 238 5.24 35.39 27.51
C ALA A 238 6.13 36.41 28.25
N THR A 239 7.02 37.08 27.53
CA THR A 239 7.86 38.15 28.10
C THR A 239 7.03 39.34 28.58
N ARG A 240 6.02 39.77 27.80
CA ARG A 240 5.16 40.92 28.12
C ARG A 240 4.39 40.73 29.43
N VAL A 241 3.77 39.56 29.62
CA VAL A 241 2.99 39.28 30.84
C VAL A 241 3.83 38.66 31.97
N GLY A 242 5.10 38.35 31.69
CA GLY A 242 5.98 37.64 32.63
C GLY A 242 5.61 36.16 32.84
N ALA A 243 5.01 35.51 31.85
CA ALA A 243 4.77 34.06 31.86
C ALA A 243 6.04 33.28 31.47
N ILE A 244 6.14 32.04 31.95
CA ILE A 244 7.18 31.09 31.56
C ILE A 244 6.80 30.42 30.24
N LEU A 245 7.62 30.60 29.21
CA LEU A 245 7.49 29.85 27.95
C LEU A 245 8.24 28.53 28.06
N ILE A 246 7.54 27.43 27.82
CA ILE A 246 8.07 26.08 27.79
C ILE A 246 7.96 25.54 26.36
N PHE A 247 9.08 25.20 25.74
CA PHE A 247 9.06 24.40 24.51
C PHE A 247 9.10 22.91 24.84
N ASP A 248 8.10 22.19 24.34
CA ASP A 248 8.14 20.74 24.28
C ASP A 248 8.92 20.30 23.04
N GLU A 249 10.19 19.98 23.25
CA GLU A 249 11.10 19.48 22.22
C GLU A 249 11.30 17.97 22.31
N VAL A 250 10.37 17.22 22.92
CA VAL A 250 10.44 15.75 23.01
C VAL A 250 10.54 15.10 21.62
N ILE A 251 9.91 15.70 20.60
CA ILE A 251 10.10 15.32 19.20
C ILE A 251 11.11 16.23 18.52
N THR A 252 10.95 17.54 18.62
CA THR A 252 11.57 18.51 17.71
C THR A 252 13.06 18.71 17.92
N SER A 253 13.60 18.30 19.08
CA SER A 253 15.04 18.31 19.38
C SER A 253 15.91 17.50 18.41
N ARG A 254 15.32 16.59 17.63
CA ARG A 254 16.00 15.83 16.56
C ARG A 254 16.13 16.58 15.24
N LEU A 255 15.41 17.68 15.07
CA LEU A 255 15.25 18.33 13.77
C LEU A 255 16.35 19.34 13.47
N ASN A 256 17.19 19.63 14.46
CA ASN A 256 18.41 20.39 14.33
C ASN A 256 19.27 20.11 15.58
N TYR A 257 20.55 20.45 15.59
CA TYR A 257 21.45 20.17 16.71
C TYR A 257 20.93 20.78 18.01
N GLY A 258 20.68 22.08 18.05
CA GLY A 258 20.05 22.76 19.19
C GLY A 258 18.52 22.72 19.19
N GLY A 259 17.88 21.77 18.48
CA GLY A 259 16.42 21.70 18.35
C GLY A 259 15.82 22.79 17.45
N LEU A 260 14.48 22.84 17.39
CA LEU A 260 13.79 23.85 16.59
C LEU A 260 13.89 25.25 17.20
N GLN A 261 14.17 25.38 18.50
CA GLN A 261 14.52 26.67 19.10
C GLN A 261 15.72 27.34 18.40
N GLU A 262 16.74 26.58 18.00
CA GLU A 262 17.90 27.12 17.27
C GLU A 262 17.52 27.51 15.83
N ILE A 263 16.64 26.76 15.16
CA ILE A 263 16.18 27.08 13.80
C ILE A 263 15.37 28.39 13.78
N HIS A 264 14.47 28.56 14.74
CA HIS A 264 13.62 29.76 14.84
C HIS A 264 14.34 30.95 15.48
N GLY A 265 15.49 30.74 16.13
CA GLY A 265 16.17 31.75 16.93
C GLY A 265 15.36 32.20 18.16
N ILE A 266 14.44 31.36 18.64
CA ILE A 266 13.55 31.67 19.77
C ILE A 266 13.95 30.83 20.97
N VAL A 267 14.38 31.50 22.05
CA VAL A 267 14.83 30.84 23.28
C VAL A 267 13.67 30.80 24.30
N PRO A 268 13.13 29.61 24.64
CA PRO A 268 12.14 29.48 25.71
C PRO A 268 12.80 29.64 27.09
N ASP A 269 11.99 29.80 28.14
CA ASP A 269 12.50 29.85 29.52
C ASP A 269 12.85 28.44 30.04
N MET A 270 12.11 27.43 29.57
CA MET A 270 12.36 26.02 29.81
C MET A 270 12.17 25.19 28.55
N THR A 271 12.90 24.08 28.45
CA THR A 271 12.75 23.10 27.39
C THR A 271 12.57 21.72 28.01
N THR A 272 11.65 20.92 27.46
CA THR A 272 11.55 19.49 27.74
C THR A 272 12.05 18.69 26.55
N ILE A 273 12.76 17.60 26.82
CA ILE A 273 13.28 16.67 25.82
C ILE A 273 13.01 15.23 26.25
N GLY A 274 13.08 14.29 25.32
CA GLY A 274 12.76 12.90 25.60
C GLY A 274 13.18 11.97 24.47
N LYS A 275 12.50 10.82 24.40
CA LYS A 275 12.61 9.86 23.28
C LYS A 275 14.06 9.43 23.01
N HIS A 276 14.64 9.92 21.92
CA HIS A 276 15.88 9.41 21.35
C HIS A 276 17.11 9.68 22.23
N PHE A 277 17.08 10.70 23.10
CA PHE A 277 18.21 10.95 24.01
C PHE A 277 18.43 9.84 25.04
N GLY A 278 17.48 8.92 25.23
CA GLY A 278 17.69 7.71 26.03
C GLY A 278 18.48 6.61 25.30
N GLY A 279 18.83 6.80 24.03
CA GLY A 279 19.53 5.77 23.22
C GLY A 279 18.73 4.47 23.07
N GLY A 280 17.39 4.56 23.08
CA GLY A 280 16.48 3.40 23.03
C GLY A 280 15.88 2.99 24.39
N PHE A 281 16.31 3.61 25.49
CA PHE A 281 15.76 3.35 26.83
C PHE A 281 14.78 4.44 27.29
N SER A 282 14.07 4.18 28.39
CA SER A 282 13.17 5.15 29.03
C SER A 282 13.92 6.44 29.38
N PHE A 283 13.43 7.56 28.87
CA PHE A 283 14.09 8.85 29.03
C PHE A 283 13.11 10.02 28.88
N GLY A 284 13.27 10.98 29.76
CA GLY A 284 12.79 12.35 29.64
C GLY A 284 13.78 13.27 30.33
N ALA A 285 13.72 14.57 30.04
CA ALA A 285 14.43 15.56 30.82
C ALA A 285 13.74 16.91 30.70
N PHE A 286 13.82 17.70 31.76
CA PHE A 286 13.42 19.10 31.74
C PHE A 286 14.59 19.95 32.21
N GLY A 287 14.76 21.09 31.56
CA GLY A 287 15.82 22.04 31.84
C GLY A 287 15.40 23.43 31.41
N GLY A 288 16.20 24.42 31.73
CA GLY A 288 15.85 25.81 31.46
C GLY A 288 16.86 26.77 32.05
N LYS A 289 16.41 28.01 32.22
CA LYS A 289 17.17 29.05 32.90
C LYS A 289 17.65 28.60 34.28
N LYS A 290 18.89 28.96 34.62
CA LYS A 290 19.52 28.61 35.89
C LYS A 290 18.68 29.00 37.10
N GLU A 291 18.11 30.21 37.10
CA GLU A 291 17.26 30.72 38.19
C GLU A 291 16.01 29.86 38.47
N ILE A 292 15.48 29.18 37.46
CA ILE A 292 14.35 28.25 37.61
C ILE A 292 14.86 26.90 38.11
N MET A 293 15.96 26.40 37.53
CA MET A 293 16.47 25.06 37.81
C MET A 293 17.19 24.95 39.17
N ASP A 294 17.75 26.05 39.67
CA ASP A 294 18.38 26.14 41.00
C ASP A 294 17.37 25.96 42.15
N LEU A 295 16.06 25.96 41.85
CA LEU A 295 15.04 25.48 42.79
C LEU A 295 15.29 24.04 43.26
N TYR A 296 16.05 23.24 42.51
CA TYR A 296 16.42 21.87 42.88
C TYR A 296 17.82 21.76 43.52
N ASP A 297 18.53 22.86 43.74
CA ASP A 297 19.81 22.85 44.42
C ASP A 297 19.60 22.48 45.91
N PRO A 298 20.07 21.32 46.38
CA PRO A 298 19.82 20.85 47.74
C PRO A 298 20.58 21.67 48.80
N SER A 299 21.48 22.58 48.41
CA SER A 299 22.10 23.53 49.34
C SER A 299 21.12 24.58 49.85
N SER A 300 20.00 24.82 49.14
CA SER A 300 18.94 25.71 49.57
C SER A 300 18.00 25.01 50.57
N PRO A 301 17.64 25.63 51.70
CA PRO A 301 16.71 25.04 52.67
C PRO A 301 15.28 24.91 52.12
N THR A 302 14.95 25.61 51.04
CA THR A 302 13.64 25.56 50.39
C THR A 302 13.69 24.81 49.05
N SER A 303 14.71 23.98 48.84
CA SER A 303 14.87 23.22 47.60
C SER A 303 13.65 22.33 47.33
N LEU A 304 13.18 22.32 46.09
CA LEU A 304 12.18 21.39 45.61
C LEU A 304 12.74 19.97 45.54
N HIS A 305 11.84 19.00 45.73
CA HIS A 305 12.19 17.59 45.60
C HIS A 305 11.74 17.05 44.24
N HIS A 306 12.68 16.52 43.46
CA HIS A 306 12.42 15.71 42.28
C HIS A 306 13.11 14.36 42.46
N SER A 307 12.35 13.40 42.97
CA SER A 307 12.75 11.99 43.10
C SER A 307 12.39 11.21 41.84
N GLY A 308 12.77 9.92 41.81
CA GLY A 308 12.44 8.98 40.76
C GLY A 308 13.51 7.91 40.65
N THR A 309 13.14 6.67 40.98
CA THR A 309 14.08 5.54 41.11
C THR A 309 14.97 5.32 39.89
N TRP A 310 14.42 5.58 38.70
CA TRP A 310 15.07 5.29 37.42
C TRP A 310 15.60 6.54 36.70
N ASN A 311 15.52 7.72 37.31
CA ASN A 311 15.93 8.99 36.71
C ASN A 311 17.39 8.96 36.22
N ASN A 312 18.28 8.32 36.98
CA ASN A 312 19.70 8.20 36.64
C ASN A 312 20.13 6.76 36.31
N ASN A 313 19.20 5.93 35.83
CA ASN A 313 19.51 4.55 35.52
C ASN A 313 20.65 4.46 34.49
N LYS A 314 21.58 3.53 34.73
CA LYS A 314 22.86 3.47 34.02
C LYS A 314 22.70 3.13 32.53
N PHE A 315 21.64 2.41 32.15
CA PHE A 315 21.33 2.13 30.75
C PHE A 315 21.01 3.42 29.99
N SER A 316 20.01 4.18 30.44
CA SER A 316 19.63 5.45 29.80
C SER A 316 20.77 6.46 29.81
N MET A 317 21.52 6.59 30.92
CA MET A 317 22.63 7.55 31.00
C MET A 317 23.76 7.19 30.04
N THR A 318 24.17 5.91 30.00
CA THR A 318 25.31 5.48 29.17
C THR A 318 24.94 5.44 27.69
N ALA A 319 23.77 4.88 27.35
CA ALA A 319 23.26 4.89 25.98
C ALA A 319 22.94 6.32 25.51
N GLY A 320 22.47 7.19 26.40
CA GLY A 320 22.19 8.59 26.10
C GLY A 320 23.43 9.41 25.77
N VAL A 321 24.56 9.16 26.44
CA VAL A 321 25.86 9.74 26.06
C VAL A 321 26.25 9.34 24.64
N ALA A 322 26.14 8.06 24.30
CA ALA A 322 26.44 7.57 22.96
C ALA A 322 25.48 8.16 21.92
N ALA A 323 24.17 8.14 22.20
CA ALA A 323 23.13 8.72 21.38
C ALA A 323 23.38 10.21 21.08
N THR A 324 23.68 11.00 22.12
CA THR A 324 23.91 12.45 21.97
C THR A 324 25.12 12.75 21.09
N LYS A 325 26.18 11.93 21.17
CA LYS A 325 27.38 12.06 20.33
C LYS A 325 27.11 11.68 18.86
N LEU A 326 26.28 10.67 18.62
CA LEU A 326 25.88 10.24 17.27
C LEU A 326 25.04 11.29 16.53
N LEU A 327 24.28 12.09 17.27
CA LEU A 327 23.45 13.16 16.73
C LEU A 327 24.25 14.45 16.52
N SER A 328 25.29 14.36 15.68
CA SER A 328 26.06 15.50 15.20
C SER A 328 25.25 16.37 14.24
N ARG A 329 25.69 17.62 13.99
CA ARG A 329 25.09 18.51 12.99
C ARG A 329 24.98 17.81 11.63
N GLU A 330 26.09 17.23 11.16
CA GLU A 330 26.15 16.51 9.88
C GLU A 330 25.14 15.34 9.80
N ALA A 331 25.04 14.52 10.85
CA ALA A 331 24.12 13.38 10.86
C ALA A 331 22.65 13.83 10.80
N LEU A 332 22.31 14.90 11.52
CA LEU A 332 20.97 15.48 11.52
C LEU A 332 20.65 16.15 10.18
N ASP A 333 21.58 16.91 9.62
CA ASP A 333 21.41 17.59 8.32
C ASP A 333 21.19 16.57 7.20
N LYS A 334 21.98 15.48 7.19
CA LYS A 334 21.80 14.37 6.26
C LYS A 334 20.42 13.74 6.42
N ASN A 335 20.03 13.40 7.64
CA ASN A 335 18.75 12.76 7.91
C ASN A 335 17.55 13.66 7.54
N ASN A 336 17.65 14.95 7.83
CA ASN A 336 16.64 15.95 7.47
C ASN A 336 16.54 16.15 5.96
N SER A 337 17.67 16.14 5.26
CA SER A 337 17.70 16.23 3.79
C SER A 337 17.00 15.04 3.13
N LEU A 338 17.21 13.82 3.66
CA LEU A 338 16.47 12.63 3.22
C LEU A 338 14.96 12.74 3.49
N GLY A 339 14.57 13.28 4.64
CA GLY A 339 13.17 13.51 4.97
C GLY A 339 12.50 14.57 4.07
N ASN A 340 13.21 15.65 3.75
CA ASN A 340 12.76 16.64 2.77
C ASN A 340 12.57 15.99 1.39
N LYS A 341 13.55 15.22 0.91
CA LYS A 341 13.45 14.49 -0.36
C LYS A 341 12.22 13.57 -0.40
N LEU A 342 11.96 12.84 0.68
CA LEU A 342 10.78 11.97 0.76
C LEU A 342 9.48 12.78 0.72
N ARG A 343 9.38 13.85 1.53
CA ARG A 343 8.18 14.70 1.58
C ARG A 343 7.91 15.36 0.22
N ASP A 344 8.93 15.93 -0.40
CA ASP A 344 8.80 16.60 -1.70
C ASP A 344 8.44 15.60 -2.82
N GLY A 345 9.03 14.41 -2.79
CA GLY A 345 8.72 13.34 -3.73
C GLY A 345 7.29 12.81 -3.59
N LEU A 346 6.81 12.61 -2.36
CA LEU A 346 5.39 12.26 -2.12
C LEU A 346 4.48 13.37 -2.64
N GLY A 347 4.81 14.64 -2.37
CA GLY A 347 4.03 15.78 -2.84
C GLY A 347 3.90 15.81 -4.37
N ALA A 348 5.01 15.59 -5.08
CA ALA A 348 5.03 15.53 -6.54
C ALA A 348 4.17 14.40 -7.11
N LEU A 349 4.23 13.20 -6.52
CA LEU A 349 3.47 12.03 -6.98
C LEU A 349 1.96 12.23 -6.85
N PHE A 350 1.49 12.73 -5.72
CA PHE A 350 0.07 12.96 -5.49
C PHE A 350 -0.46 14.17 -6.26
N LYS A 351 0.34 15.24 -6.35
CA LYS A 351 0.02 16.40 -7.19
C LYS A 351 -0.18 16.04 -8.66
N ALA A 352 0.60 15.09 -9.18
CA ALA A 352 0.45 14.59 -10.55
C ALA A 352 -0.89 13.85 -10.80
N LYS A 353 -1.58 13.40 -9.75
CA LYS A 353 -2.93 12.82 -9.85
C LYS A 353 -4.00 13.87 -9.61
N ASP A 354 -3.95 14.53 -8.46
CA ASP A 354 -4.84 15.62 -8.05
C ASP A 354 -4.29 16.23 -6.74
N GLU A 355 -3.91 17.51 -6.81
CA GLU A 355 -3.33 18.26 -5.68
C GLU A 355 -4.26 18.35 -4.47
N SER A 356 -5.58 18.23 -4.66
CA SER A 356 -6.55 18.31 -3.57
C SER A 356 -6.60 17.06 -2.69
N ILE A 357 -6.05 15.91 -3.14
CA ILE A 357 -6.15 14.62 -2.44
C ILE A 357 -5.32 14.59 -1.16
N LEU A 358 -4.16 15.25 -1.15
CA LEU A 358 -3.15 15.06 -0.12
C LEU A 358 -2.59 16.39 0.37
N THR A 359 -2.62 16.58 1.67
CA THR A 359 -1.85 17.61 2.38
C THR A 359 -0.66 16.94 3.04
N LEU A 360 0.55 17.48 2.79
CA LEU A 360 1.76 17.04 3.47
C LEU A 360 2.20 18.08 4.49
N SER A 361 2.66 17.61 5.64
CA SER A 361 3.23 18.43 6.70
C SER A 361 4.55 17.82 7.19
N GLY A 362 5.22 18.52 8.09
CA GLY A 362 6.46 18.07 8.72
C GLY A 362 7.63 19.00 8.45
N PHE A 363 8.77 18.63 9.03
CA PHE A 363 10.02 19.37 8.92
C PHE A 363 11.16 18.36 8.93
N GLY A 364 12.12 18.51 8.01
CA GLY A 364 13.26 17.61 7.93
C GLY A 364 12.85 16.13 7.92
N SER A 365 13.35 15.38 8.90
CA SER A 365 13.21 13.93 9.03
C SER A 365 11.86 13.42 9.57
N VAL A 366 10.86 14.27 9.79
CA VAL A 366 9.50 13.86 10.20
C VAL A 366 8.46 14.38 9.22
N ILE A 367 7.49 13.54 8.88
CA ILE A 367 6.51 13.79 7.81
C ILE A 367 5.12 13.38 8.28
N GLY A 368 4.13 14.24 8.00
CA GLY A 368 2.71 13.94 8.12
C GLY A 368 2.07 13.82 6.73
N VAL A 369 1.28 12.77 6.53
CA VAL A 369 0.55 12.42 5.31
C VAL A 369 -0.94 12.49 5.60
N HIS A 370 -1.61 13.52 5.09
CA HIS A 370 -3.02 13.80 5.38
C HIS A 370 -3.84 13.68 4.11
N PHE A 371 -4.69 12.66 4.04
CA PHE A 371 -5.65 12.54 2.95
C PHE A 371 -6.84 13.48 3.19
N ASN A 372 -7.34 14.08 2.12
CA ASN A 372 -8.46 15.02 2.15
C ASN A 372 -9.71 14.43 1.49
N GLY A 373 -10.85 15.07 1.75
CA GLY A 373 -12.13 14.76 1.12
C GLY A 373 -12.93 13.63 1.80
N PRO A 374 -14.09 13.26 1.24
CA PRO A 374 -15.05 12.36 1.91
C PRO A 374 -14.53 10.94 2.20
N SER A 375 -13.47 10.50 1.51
CA SER A 375 -12.86 9.18 1.69
C SER A 375 -11.50 9.24 2.39
N ALA A 376 -11.16 10.36 3.04
CA ALA A 376 -9.87 10.58 3.70
C ALA A 376 -9.46 9.43 4.65
N ASP A 377 -10.36 9.01 5.54
CA ASP A 377 -10.07 7.93 6.49
C ASP A 377 -9.80 6.59 5.81
N ASN A 378 -10.63 6.23 4.82
CA ASN A 378 -10.44 4.99 4.06
C ASN A 378 -9.16 5.03 3.22
N LEU A 379 -8.81 6.18 2.63
CA LEU A 379 -7.57 6.35 1.88
C LEU A 379 -6.34 6.27 2.78
N ARG A 380 -6.39 6.85 3.98
CA ARG A 380 -5.33 6.73 4.98
C ARG A 380 -5.09 5.28 5.36
N ASP A 381 -6.18 4.56 5.69
CA ASP A 381 -6.07 3.16 6.07
C ASP A 381 -5.63 2.28 4.89
N LEU A 382 -6.13 2.55 3.68
CA LEU A 382 -5.71 1.88 2.46
C LEU A 382 -4.22 2.11 2.18
N PHE A 383 -3.73 3.35 2.31
CA PHE A 383 -2.31 3.66 2.19
C PHE A 383 -1.48 2.91 3.23
N PHE A 384 -1.92 2.87 4.49
CA PHE A 384 -1.23 2.13 5.54
C PHE A 384 -1.09 0.63 5.21
N PHE A 385 -2.20 -0.06 4.90
CA PHE A 385 -2.15 -1.50 4.58
C PHE A 385 -1.45 -1.78 3.25
N TYR A 386 -1.53 -0.87 2.28
CA TYR A 386 -0.76 -0.95 1.06
C TYR A 386 0.75 -0.94 1.35
N MET A 387 1.23 0.02 2.15
CA MET A 387 2.65 0.12 2.50
C MET A 387 3.13 -1.13 3.24
N LEU A 388 2.31 -1.69 4.13
CA LEU A 388 2.59 -2.97 4.79
C LEU A 388 2.73 -4.12 3.77
N SER A 389 1.85 -4.17 2.76
CA SER A 389 1.94 -5.18 1.69
C SER A 389 3.23 -5.07 0.86
N LYS A 390 3.82 -3.87 0.79
CA LYS A 390 5.13 -3.59 0.17
C LYS A 390 6.31 -3.74 1.13
N ARG A 391 6.06 -4.30 2.33
CA ARG A 391 7.05 -4.51 3.38
C ARG A 391 7.69 -3.20 3.85
N ILE A 392 6.88 -2.15 4.01
CA ILE A 392 7.27 -0.84 4.55
C ILE A 392 6.36 -0.53 5.73
N TYR A 393 6.95 -0.30 6.90
CA TYR A 393 6.22 0.00 8.12
C TYR A 393 6.18 1.52 8.36
N VAL A 394 4.96 2.08 8.40
CA VAL A 394 4.70 3.50 8.66
C VAL A 394 3.66 3.63 9.77
N GLY A 395 3.50 4.82 10.36
CA GLY A 395 2.42 5.05 11.32
C GLY A 395 1.06 5.15 10.63
N ARG A 396 0.08 4.35 11.08
CA ARG A 396 -1.29 4.32 10.54
C ARG A 396 -1.94 5.70 10.42
N ARG A 397 -1.65 6.62 11.35
CA ARG A 397 -2.15 8.00 11.31
C ARG A 397 -1.51 8.90 10.23
N GLY A 398 -0.86 8.31 9.22
CA GLY A 398 -0.12 9.06 8.21
C GLY A 398 1.19 9.66 8.74
N PHE A 399 1.91 8.93 9.58
CA PHE A 399 3.14 9.44 10.23
C PHE A 399 4.37 8.68 9.76
N LEU A 400 5.39 9.41 9.31
CA LEU A 400 6.70 8.85 8.97
C LEU A 400 7.82 9.62 9.69
N ALA A 401 8.84 8.90 10.15
CA ALA A 401 10.05 9.45 10.72
C ALA A 401 11.28 8.63 10.31
N LEU A 402 12.29 9.32 9.79
CA LEU A 402 13.54 8.68 9.36
C LEU A 402 14.52 8.58 10.52
N ASN A 403 15.07 7.42 10.82
CA ASN A 403 16.25 7.30 11.69
C ASN A 403 17.58 7.48 10.93
N ILE A 404 18.70 7.71 11.63
CA ILE A 404 20.00 8.01 11.00
C ILE A 404 20.61 6.84 10.21
N THR A 405 20.03 5.65 10.29
CA THR A 405 20.47 4.48 9.50
C THR A 405 19.79 4.42 8.13
N HIS A 406 18.84 5.33 7.86
CA HIS A 406 18.27 5.47 6.52
C HIS A 406 19.29 6.04 5.53
N GLU A 407 19.09 5.65 4.28
CA GLU A 407 19.90 6.04 3.14
C GLU A 407 18.95 6.37 2.00
N GLU A 408 19.48 6.98 0.94
CA GLU A 408 18.70 7.39 -0.23
C GLU A 408 17.94 6.21 -0.87
N LYS A 409 18.52 5.01 -0.90
CA LYS A 409 17.85 3.80 -1.41
C LYS A 409 16.55 3.47 -0.66
N HIS A 410 16.51 3.74 0.65
CA HIS A 410 15.33 3.50 1.48
C HIS A 410 14.24 4.51 1.16
N VAL A 411 14.60 5.80 1.00
CA VAL A 411 13.67 6.85 0.55
C VAL A 411 13.11 6.53 -0.84
N ASN A 412 13.96 6.12 -1.78
CA ASN A 412 13.54 5.77 -3.14
C ASN A 412 12.56 4.57 -3.14
N ARG A 413 12.74 3.59 -2.25
CA ARG A 413 11.81 2.45 -2.09
C ARG A 413 10.42 2.90 -1.63
N VAL A 414 10.35 3.86 -0.69
CA VAL A 414 9.06 4.44 -0.25
C VAL A 414 8.40 5.21 -1.38
N LEU A 415 9.16 6.01 -2.13
CA LEU A 415 8.64 6.77 -3.27
C LEU A 415 8.14 5.86 -4.40
N ALA A 416 8.84 4.76 -4.68
CA ALA A 416 8.39 3.76 -5.66
C ALA A 416 7.06 3.12 -5.24
N ALA A 417 6.95 2.67 -3.98
CA ALA A 417 5.69 2.13 -3.45
C ALA A 417 4.55 3.17 -3.48
N ALA A 418 4.83 4.42 -3.13
CA ALA A 418 3.82 5.49 -3.20
C ALA A 418 3.39 5.80 -4.64
N LYS A 419 4.30 5.72 -5.61
CA LYS A 419 3.96 5.86 -7.03
C LYS A 419 3.01 4.74 -7.47
N ASP A 420 3.35 3.49 -7.15
CA ASP A 420 2.52 2.33 -7.48
C ASP A 420 1.14 2.43 -6.82
N PHE A 421 1.07 2.91 -5.56
CA PHE A 421 -0.18 3.21 -4.89
C PHE A 421 -1.01 4.24 -5.66
N CYS A 422 -0.41 5.36 -6.07
CA CYS A 422 -1.10 6.37 -6.84
C CYS A 422 -1.60 5.82 -8.18
N ASP A 423 -0.81 4.93 -8.80
CA ASP A 423 -1.16 4.30 -10.07
C ASP A 423 -2.29 3.27 -9.92
N GLU A 424 -2.37 2.56 -8.80
CA GLU A 424 -3.42 1.58 -8.53
C GLU A 424 -4.74 2.23 -8.07
N VAL A 425 -4.65 3.23 -7.19
CA VAL A 425 -5.82 3.81 -6.51
C VAL A 425 -6.41 4.96 -7.31
N PHE A 426 -5.59 5.86 -7.85
CA PHE A 426 -6.05 7.11 -8.47
C PHE A 426 -5.94 7.15 -9.99
N SER A 427 -5.27 6.20 -10.62
CA SER A 427 -5.37 6.13 -12.08
C SER A 427 -6.84 5.93 -12.43
N SER A 428 -7.33 6.81 -13.29
CA SER A 428 -8.51 6.60 -14.09
C SER A 428 -8.25 5.46 -15.07
N HIS A 429 -7.97 4.25 -14.57
CA HIS A 429 -8.31 3.06 -15.31
C HIS A 429 -9.84 3.01 -15.27
N SER A 430 -10.47 3.87 -16.08
CA SER A 430 -11.52 3.39 -16.96
C SER A 430 -11.03 2.02 -17.41
N SER A 431 -11.81 0.96 -17.12
CA SER A 431 -11.51 -0.40 -17.58
C SER A 431 -10.78 -0.30 -18.93
N PRO A 432 -9.64 -0.98 -19.14
CA PRO A 432 -8.88 -0.80 -20.37
C PRO A 432 -9.71 -1.13 -21.62
N PHE A 433 -10.88 -1.74 -21.42
CA PHE A 433 -11.90 -2.02 -22.41
C PHE A 433 -12.88 -0.85 -22.69
N ILE A 434 -12.86 0.27 -21.95
CA ILE A 434 -13.68 1.46 -22.26
C ILE A 434 -13.26 2.13 -23.59
N PRO A 435 -11.95 2.38 -23.83
CA PRO A 435 -11.48 2.82 -25.15
C PRO A 435 -11.78 1.80 -26.26
N VAL A 436 -11.73 0.50 -25.95
CA VAL A 436 -12.10 -0.59 -26.87
C VAL A 436 -13.56 -0.50 -27.29
N MET A 437 -14.48 -0.41 -26.32
CA MET A 437 -15.91 -0.27 -26.57
C MET A 437 -16.25 1.01 -27.34
N SER A 438 -15.53 2.09 -27.07
CA SER A 438 -15.69 3.34 -27.84
C SER A 438 -15.27 3.16 -29.28
N SER A 439 -14.14 2.48 -29.53
CA SER A 439 -13.57 2.27 -30.86
C SER A 439 -14.47 1.39 -31.74
N ALA A 440 -14.98 0.30 -31.18
CA ALA A 440 -15.91 -0.61 -31.87
C ALA A 440 -17.24 0.06 -32.28
N LEU A 441 -17.61 1.16 -31.63
CA LEU A 441 -18.86 1.89 -31.88
C LEU A 441 -18.66 3.23 -32.62
N LEU A 442 -17.44 3.53 -33.10
CA LEU A 442 -17.11 4.82 -33.73
C LEU A 442 -17.93 5.13 -34.98
N LYS A 443 -18.26 4.10 -35.77
CA LYS A 443 -18.94 4.25 -37.07
C LYS A 443 -20.38 3.71 -36.98
N PRO A 444 -21.41 4.55 -37.23
CA PRO A 444 -22.78 4.07 -37.37
C PRO A 444 -22.88 3.03 -38.50
N GLY A 445 -23.58 1.92 -38.26
CA GLY A 445 -23.77 0.85 -39.26
C GLY A 445 -22.61 -0.15 -39.38
N THR A 446 -21.66 -0.15 -38.45
CA THR A 446 -20.61 -1.18 -38.34
C THR A 446 -21.25 -2.55 -38.13
N SER A 447 -20.81 -3.57 -38.88
CA SER A 447 -21.31 -4.95 -38.71
C SER A 447 -20.80 -5.55 -37.39
N ALA A 448 -21.44 -6.60 -36.89
CA ALA A 448 -21.01 -7.25 -35.66
C ALA A 448 -19.57 -7.78 -35.74
N LEU A 449 -19.18 -8.32 -36.91
CA LEU A 449 -17.85 -8.83 -37.14
C LEU A 449 -16.79 -7.71 -37.16
N ASP A 450 -17.09 -6.60 -37.83
CA ASP A 450 -16.19 -5.43 -37.84
C ASP A 450 -16.03 -4.86 -36.42
N ALA A 451 -17.11 -4.81 -35.64
CA ALA A 451 -17.06 -4.30 -34.28
C ALA A 451 -16.16 -5.16 -33.37
N VAL A 452 -16.24 -6.50 -33.50
CA VAL A 452 -15.37 -7.44 -32.78
C VAL A 452 -13.92 -7.28 -33.23
N GLU A 453 -13.65 -7.24 -34.55
CA GLU A 453 -12.30 -7.05 -35.08
C GLU A 453 -11.68 -5.73 -34.59
N ILE A 454 -12.40 -4.60 -34.76
CA ILE A 454 -11.95 -3.28 -34.33
C ILE A 454 -11.68 -3.28 -32.81
N GLY A 455 -12.57 -3.86 -32.02
CA GLY A 455 -12.43 -3.87 -30.56
C GLY A 455 -11.21 -4.67 -30.10
N CYS A 456 -11.08 -5.92 -30.55
CA CYS A 456 -9.92 -6.75 -30.22
C CYS A 456 -8.61 -6.13 -30.74
N ALA A 457 -8.58 -5.62 -31.98
CA ALA A 457 -7.38 -4.99 -32.55
C ALA A 457 -6.98 -3.71 -31.82
N THR A 458 -7.96 -2.92 -31.35
CA THR A 458 -7.70 -1.76 -30.49
C THR A 458 -6.99 -2.18 -29.21
N CYS A 459 -7.38 -3.32 -28.63
CA CYS A 459 -6.77 -3.82 -27.42
C CYS A 459 -5.36 -4.38 -27.64
N GLU A 460 -5.16 -5.10 -28.76
CA GLU A 460 -3.84 -5.55 -29.22
C GLU A 460 -2.87 -4.37 -29.44
N ALA A 461 -3.37 -3.25 -29.97
CA ALA A 461 -2.58 -2.04 -30.18
C ALA A 461 -2.29 -1.28 -28.88
N ASN A 462 -3.27 -1.18 -27.99
CA ASN A 462 -3.16 -0.42 -26.74
C ASN A 462 -2.50 -1.19 -25.60
N GLN A 463 -2.29 -2.49 -25.74
CA GLN A 463 -1.73 -3.35 -24.69
C GLN A 463 -2.53 -3.24 -23.37
N CYS A 464 -3.87 -3.25 -23.50
CA CYS A 464 -4.88 -2.94 -22.48
C CYS A 464 -4.50 -3.23 -21.00
N ASP A 465 -4.01 -4.43 -20.73
CA ASP A 465 -3.61 -4.91 -19.40
C ASP A 465 -2.19 -5.52 -19.40
N GLY A 466 -1.46 -5.36 -20.51
CA GLY A 466 -0.13 -5.96 -20.70
C GLY A 466 -0.12 -7.46 -21.03
N SER A 467 -1.29 -8.10 -21.20
CA SER A 467 -1.45 -9.53 -21.54
C SER A 467 -2.02 -9.78 -22.95
N VAL A 468 -2.40 -8.72 -23.66
CA VAL A 468 -2.91 -8.73 -25.03
C VAL A 468 -2.03 -7.83 -25.89
N GLY A 469 -1.66 -8.29 -27.08
CA GLY A 469 -0.89 -7.53 -28.06
C GLY A 469 0.62 -7.73 -28.00
N PHE A 470 1.35 -6.93 -28.78
CA PHE A 470 2.81 -7.00 -28.79
C PHE A 470 3.38 -6.63 -27.40
N GLY A 471 4.51 -7.20 -27.02
CA GLY A 471 5.15 -7.00 -25.73
C GLY A 471 4.49 -7.76 -24.56
N GLY A 472 3.29 -8.32 -24.75
CA GLY A 472 2.59 -9.07 -23.70
C GLY A 472 3.15 -10.48 -23.47
N SER A 473 2.99 -10.98 -22.24
CA SER A 473 3.27 -12.35 -21.75
C SER A 473 4.25 -13.19 -22.60
N PRO A 474 5.55 -12.88 -22.62
CA PRO A 474 6.52 -13.67 -23.40
C PRO A 474 6.62 -15.11 -22.86
N GLY A 475 6.86 -16.09 -23.73
CA GLY A 475 7.09 -17.49 -23.35
C GLY A 475 8.43 -17.71 -22.64
N GLU A 476 8.71 -18.96 -22.24
CA GLU A 476 9.97 -19.33 -21.57
C GLU A 476 11.21 -19.05 -22.47
N ASN A 477 11.01 -19.02 -23.79
CA ASN A 477 12.01 -18.63 -24.79
C ASN A 477 12.14 -17.11 -24.97
N CYS A 478 11.44 -16.33 -24.14
CA CYS A 478 11.35 -14.87 -24.16
C CYS A 478 10.78 -14.28 -25.44
N GLU A 479 9.92 -15.03 -26.12
CA GLU A 479 9.23 -14.58 -27.30
C GLU A 479 7.75 -14.38 -27.02
N THR A 480 7.21 -13.25 -27.47
CA THR A 480 5.79 -12.98 -27.46
C THR A 480 5.15 -13.61 -28.71
N THR A 481 4.12 -14.43 -28.50
CA THR A 481 3.21 -14.92 -29.56
C THR A 481 1.79 -14.46 -29.26
N LEU A 482 0.95 -14.42 -30.29
CA LEU A 482 -0.45 -14.04 -30.18
C LEU A 482 -1.37 -15.17 -30.62
N ASP A 483 -2.49 -15.29 -29.94
CA ASP A 483 -3.57 -16.22 -30.24
C ASP A 483 -4.87 -15.41 -30.43
N ALA A 484 -5.67 -15.75 -31.44
CA ALA A 484 -6.95 -15.08 -31.66
C ALA A 484 -7.99 -15.99 -32.34
N MET A 485 -9.26 -15.69 -32.13
CA MET A 485 -10.36 -16.25 -32.91
C MET A 485 -11.47 -15.22 -33.13
N ILE A 486 -12.18 -15.35 -34.25
CA ILE A 486 -13.42 -14.61 -34.54
C ILE A 486 -14.45 -15.55 -35.17
N MET A 487 -15.71 -15.41 -34.80
CA MET A 487 -16.81 -16.27 -35.23
C MET A 487 -18.02 -15.44 -35.63
N ASP A 488 -18.61 -15.82 -36.76
CA ASP A 488 -19.85 -15.27 -37.29
C ASP A 488 -21.06 -16.06 -36.77
N GLY A 489 -22.01 -15.37 -36.13
CA GLY A 489 -23.18 -15.99 -35.51
C GLY A 489 -24.25 -16.45 -36.49
N VAL A 490 -24.16 -16.09 -37.78
CA VAL A 490 -25.13 -16.49 -38.81
C VAL A 490 -24.68 -17.75 -39.54
N THR A 491 -23.45 -17.74 -40.05
CA THR A 491 -22.90 -18.86 -40.81
C THR A 491 -22.27 -19.94 -39.93
N MET A 492 -22.09 -19.65 -38.63
CA MET A 492 -21.33 -20.47 -37.68
C MET A 492 -19.87 -20.67 -38.07
N LYS A 493 -19.37 -19.92 -39.06
CA LYS A 493 -17.98 -20.00 -39.51
C LYS A 493 -17.10 -19.30 -38.49
N SER A 494 -15.98 -19.94 -38.13
CA SER A 494 -14.95 -19.36 -37.29
C SER A 494 -13.60 -19.35 -38.02
N GLY A 495 -12.81 -18.31 -37.76
CA GLY A 495 -11.42 -18.22 -38.16
C GLY A 495 -10.56 -17.97 -36.93
N SER A 496 -9.36 -18.57 -36.93
CA SER A 496 -8.49 -18.56 -35.77
C SER A 496 -7.01 -18.69 -36.15
N VAL A 497 -6.17 -18.08 -35.31
CA VAL A 497 -4.72 -18.23 -35.35
C VAL A 497 -4.19 -18.56 -33.96
N ALA A 498 -3.23 -19.48 -33.91
CA ALA A 498 -2.57 -19.89 -32.67
C ALA A 498 -1.06 -19.80 -32.80
N ALA A 499 -0.37 -19.40 -31.73
CA ALA A 499 1.06 -19.14 -31.73
C ALA A 499 1.52 -18.25 -32.90
N LEU A 500 0.71 -17.25 -33.27
CA LEU A 500 1.02 -16.31 -34.34
C LEU A 500 2.26 -15.51 -33.92
N ARG A 501 3.24 -15.46 -34.83
CA ARG A 501 4.53 -14.83 -34.60
C ARG A 501 4.62 -13.61 -35.51
N ARG A 502 5.32 -12.59 -35.04
CA ARG A 502 5.73 -11.43 -35.84
C ARG A 502 4.61 -10.64 -36.53
N VAL A 503 3.36 -10.74 -36.11
CA VAL A 503 2.25 -9.95 -36.68
C VAL A 503 1.42 -9.40 -35.53
N LYS A 504 1.29 -8.07 -35.44
CA LYS A 504 0.65 -7.41 -34.28
C LYS A 504 -0.88 -7.55 -34.24
N ASN A 505 -1.53 -7.54 -35.42
CA ASN A 505 -2.99 -7.60 -35.54
C ASN A 505 -3.46 -9.06 -35.66
N ALA A 506 -3.56 -9.78 -34.53
CA ALA A 506 -3.85 -11.20 -34.54
C ALA A 506 -5.33 -11.49 -34.85
N ILE A 507 -6.26 -10.70 -34.30
CA ILE A 507 -7.69 -10.82 -34.62
C ILE A 507 -7.98 -10.56 -36.09
N GLY A 508 -7.27 -9.63 -36.74
CA GLY A 508 -7.39 -9.38 -38.17
C GLY A 508 -6.92 -10.58 -39.00
N VAL A 509 -5.85 -11.27 -38.60
CA VAL A 509 -5.45 -12.51 -39.29
C VAL A 509 -6.51 -13.59 -39.08
N ALA A 510 -7.07 -13.73 -37.87
CA ALA A 510 -8.19 -14.65 -37.62
C ALA A 510 -9.41 -14.32 -38.50
N ARG A 511 -9.70 -13.03 -38.72
CA ARG A 511 -10.73 -12.56 -39.66
C ARG A 511 -10.44 -13.01 -41.09
N HIS A 512 -9.19 -12.90 -41.55
CA HIS A 512 -8.81 -13.38 -42.87
C HIS A 512 -8.89 -14.91 -43.01
N VAL A 513 -8.60 -15.68 -41.96
CA VAL A 513 -8.86 -17.13 -41.96
C VAL A 513 -10.35 -17.41 -42.16
N LEU A 514 -11.22 -16.67 -41.46
CA LEU A 514 -12.67 -16.76 -41.60
C LEU A 514 -13.14 -16.39 -43.02
N GLU A 515 -12.57 -15.38 -43.67
CA GLU A 515 -13.04 -14.91 -44.99
C GLU A 515 -12.46 -15.71 -46.16
N TYR A 516 -11.15 -15.98 -46.15
CA TYR A 516 -10.41 -16.43 -47.33
C TYR A 516 -10.05 -17.92 -47.31
N THR A 517 -10.47 -18.67 -46.29
CA THR A 517 -10.22 -20.12 -46.22
C THR A 517 -11.50 -20.90 -45.91
N SER A 518 -11.48 -22.21 -46.16
CA SER A 518 -12.49 -23.15 -45.64
C SER A 518 -12.05 -23.79 -44.32
N HIS A 519 -10.89 -23.40 -43.79
CA HIS A 519 -10.32 -23.93 -42.55
C HIS A 519 -10.69 -23.06 -41.35
N THR A 520 -10.62 -23.65 -40.16
CA THR A 520 -10.96 -22.95 -38.92
C THR A 520 -9.74 -22.31 -38.25
N MET A 521 -8.58 -22.96 -38.26
CA MET A 521 -7.42 -22.53 -37.49
C MET A 521 -6.12 -22.73 -38.26
N LEU A 522 -5.25 -21.73 -38.22
CA LEU A 522 -3.84 -21.80 -38.65
C LEU A 522 -2.92 -21.59 -37.45
N ALA A 523 -1.67 -22.09 -37.50
CA ALA A 523 -0.77 -21.96 -36.36
C ALA A 523 0.69 -21.66 -36.73
N GLY A 524 1.39 -21.00 -35.79
CA GLY A 524 2.84 -20.82 -35.81
C GLY A 524 3.35 -19.91 -36.93
N ASP A 525 4.53 -20.24 -37.44
CA ASP A 525 5.15 -19.51 -38.55
C ASP A 525 4.34 -19.63 -39.85
N LEU A 526 3.62 -20.73 -40.09
CA LEU A 526 2.77 -20.89 -41.28
C LEU A 526 1.53 -19.99 -41.24
N ALA A 527 0.98 -19.69 -40.05
CA ALA A 527 -0.03 -18.64 -39.91
C ALA A 527 0.53 -17.25 -40.23
N THR A 528 1.83 -17.04 -39.98
CA THR A 528 2.52 -15.79 -40.32
C THR A 528 2.69 -15.65 -41.83
N GLU A 529 3.04 -16.72 -42.52
CA GLU A 529 3.12 -16.74 -43.99
C GLU A 529 1.76 -16.41 -44.62
N PHE A 530 0.69 -17.05 -44.15
CA PHE A 530 -0.67 -16.73 -44.56
C PHE A 530 -1.02 -15.24 -44.30
N ALA A 531 -0.66 -14.71 -43.14
CA ALA A 531 -0.89 -13.30 -42.82
C ALA A 531 -0.17 -12.37 -43.83
N ILE A 532 1.09 -12.66 -44.16
CA ILE A 532 1.85 -11.87 -45.13
C ILE A 532 1.22 -11.92 -46.52
N GLU A 533 0.81 -13.11 -46.98
CA GLU A 533 0.09 -13.29 -48.26
C GLU A 533 -1.21 -12.48 -48.32
N ASN A 534 -1.80 -12.22 -47.15
CA ASN A 534 -3.04 -11.47 -46.98
C ASN A 534 -2.81 -9.98 -46.66
N GLY A 535 -1.57 -9.48 -46.77
CA GLY A 535 -1.26 -8.05 -46.65
C GLY A 535 -0.88 -7.57 -45.25
N PHE A 536 -0.73 -8.46 -44.28
CA PHE A 536 -0.20 -8.11 -42.95
C PHE A 536 1.33 -7.96 -42.99
N THR A 537 1.88 -7.12 -42.12
CA THR A 537 3.32 -6.88 -42.06
C THR A 537 3.98 -7.74 -40.98
N ALA A 538 5.08 -8.39 -41.34
CA ALA A 538 5.94 -9.09 -40.40
C ALA A 538 6.85 -8.11 -39.64
N GLU A 539 6.73 -8.04 -38.32
CA GLU A 539 7.48 -7.14 -37.44
C GLU A 539 7.70 -7.77 -36.05
N THR A 540 8.61 -7.21 -35.25
CA THR A 540 8.86 -7.75 -33.90
C THR A 540 7.65 -7.56 -32.99
N LEU A 541 7.32 -8.62 -32.23
CA LEU A 541 6.34 -8.55 -31.15
C LEU A 541 7.00 -8.19 -29.81
N SER A 542 8.33 -8.12 -29.71
CA SER A 542 9.01 -7.76 -28.46
C SER A 542 9.11 -6.24 -28.28
N THR A 543 8.98 -5.79 -27.04
CA THR A 543 9.27 -4.43 -26.57
C THR A 543 10.44 -4.41 -25.58
N GLU A 544 11.00 -3.24 -25.30
CA GLU A 544 12.02 -3.05 -24.25
C GLU A 544 11.53 -3.60 -22.90
N ALA A 545 10.32 -3.23 -22.48
CA ALA A 545 9.68 -3.74 -21.26
C ALA A 545 9.52 -5.27 -21.25
N SER A 546 9.14 -5.89 -22.37
CA SER A 546 9.04 -7.37 -22.44
C SER A 546 10.40 -8.05 -22.32
N THR A 547 11.46 -7.39 -22.81
CA THR A 547 12.84 -7.87 -22.76
C THR A 547 13.37 -7.78 -21.34
N GLU A 548 13.11 -6.68 -20.65
CA GLU A 548 13.45 -6.49 -19.23
C GLU A 548 12.75 -7.52 -18.34
N ARG A 549 11.43 -7.73 -18.51
CA ARG A 549 10.69 -8.76 -17.77
C ARG A 549 11.28 -10.16 -17.96
N CYS A 550 11.67 -10.51 -19.18
CA CYS A 550 12.35 -11.77 -19.44
C CYS A 550 13.70 -11.86 -18.68
N ALA A 551 14.48 -10.78 -18.68
CA ALA A 551 15.78 -10.76 -18.00
C ALA A 551 15.62 -10.91 -16.48
N GLU A 552 14.64 -10.25 -15.88
CA GLU A 552 14.30 -10.38 -14.47
C GLU A 552 13.82 -11.78 -14.11
N TRP A 553 12.93 -12.37 -14.92
CA TRP A 553 12.44 -13.73 -14.72
C TRP A 553 13.58 -14.77 -14.77
N LYS A 554 14.51 -14.64 -15.72
CA LYS A 554 15.71 -15.48 -15.79
C LYS A 554 16.60 -15.31 -14.56
N LYS A 555 16.78 -14.08 -14.08
CA LYS A 555 17.52 -13.78 -12.85
C LYS A 555 16.84 -14.37 -11.61
N GLY A 556 15.52 -14.48 -11.63
CA GLY A 556 14.69 -15.13 -10.61
C GLY A 556 14.60 -16.66 -10.74
N ASN A 557 15.60 -17.33 -11.32
CA ASN A 557 15.61 -18.78 -11.54
C ASN A 557 14.38 -19.30 -12.31
N CYS A 558 13.89 -18.50 -13.26
CA CYS A 558 12.77 -18.86 -14.13
C CYS A 558 11.47 -19.16 -13.38
N GLN A 559 11.19 -18.43 -12.29
CA GLN A 559 9.97 -18.57 -11.50
C GLN A 559 8.98 -17.42 -11.70
N SER A 560 7.68 -17.68 -11.81
CA SER A 560 7.06 -19.02 -11.93
C SER A 560 7.25 -19.63 -13.33
N ASN A 561 7.07 -20.95 -13.46
CA ASN A 561 6.98 -21.65 -14.74
C ASN A 561 6.01 -22.84 -14.68
N TYR A 562 5.83 -23.52 -15.82
CA TYR A 562 4.82 -24.56 -16.04
C TYR A 562 5.40 -25.95 -16.23
N ARG A 563 6.70 -26.13 -16.01
CA ARG A 563 7.36 -27.43 -16.18
C ARG A 563 7.09 -28.29 -14.95
N GLN A 564 6.79 -29.56 -15.18
CA GLN A 564 6.50 -30.54 -14.13
C GLN A 564 7.20 -31.85 -14.47
N ASN A 565 7.60 -32.62 -13.45
CA ASN A 565 8.18 -33.96 -13.62
C ASN A 565 9.43 -33.95 -14.53
N VAL A 566 10.32 -32.98 -14.31
CA VAL A 566 11.58 -32.80 -15.05
C VAL A 566 12.76 -32.57 -14.11
N THR A 567 13.97 -32.78 -14.60
CA THR A 567 15.25 -32.44 -13.95
C THR A 567 16.04 -31.42 -14.80
N PRO A 568 16.69 -30.40 -14.21
CA PRO A 568 16.69 -30.04 -12.79
C PRO A 568 15.30 -29.62 -12.29
N ASP A 569 15.08 -29.61 -10.96
CA ASP A 569 13.77 -29.29 -10.37
C ASP A 569 13.28 -27.92 -10.87
N PRO A 570 12.14 -27.89 -11.60
CA PRO A 570 11.64 -26.68 -12.22
C PRO A 570 11.22 -25.62 -11.20
N LYS A 571 11.14 -25.90 -9.90
CA LYS A 571 10.86 -24.88 -8.87
C LYS A 571 12.08 -24.06 -8.45
N THR A 572 13.28 -24.54 -8.74
CA THR A 572 14.53 -23.95 -8.20
C THR A 572 15.57 -23.62 -9.27
N ALA A 573 15.43 -24.17 -10.48
CA ALA A 573 16.39 -23.97 -11.55
C ALA A 573 15.69 -23.70 -12.88
N CYS A 574 16.31 -22.87 -13.71
CA CYS A 574 16.01 -22.80 -15.13
C CYS A 574 16.43 -24.10 -15.84
N GLY A 575 15.78 -24.40 -16.96
CA GLY A 575 16.18 -25.49 -17.85
C GLY A 575 17.56 -25.26 -18.52
N PRO A 576 17.95 -26.11 -19.49
CA PRO A 576 17.13 -27.09 -20.17
C PRO A 576 16.68 -28.23 -19.25
N TYR A 577 15.43 -28.64 -19.42
CA TYR A 577 14.78 -29.66 -18.62
C TYR A 577 14.82 -31.02 -19.33
N THR A 578 15.09 -32.08 -18.58
CA THR A 578 15.03 -33.47 -19.04
C THR A 578 13.85 -34.17 -18.35
N PRO A 579 13.00 -34.92 -19.07
CA PRO A 579 11.89 -35.65 -18.47
C PRO A 579 12.34 -36.64 -17.39
N VAL A 580 11.56 -36.76 -16.32
CA VAL A 580 11.67 -37.86 -15.36
C VAL A 580 10.73 -38.98 -15.80
N GLU A 581 11.18 -40.23 -15.72
CA GLU A 581 10.35 -41.40 -16.03
C GLU A 581 9.21 -41.53 -15.00
N LEU A 582 7.97 -41.62 -15.49
CA LEU A 582 6.77 -41.74 -14.66
C LEU A 582 6.20 -43.17 -14.75
N ASP A 583 5.96 -43.78 -13.59
CA ASP A 583 5.28 -45.07 -13.51
C ASP A 583 3.77 -44.86 -13.32
N SER A 584 2.98 -45.12 -14.36
CA SER A 584 1.52 -45.01 -14.33
C SER A 584 0.83 -46.06 -13.45
N SER A 585 1.55 -47.10 -13.01
CA SER A 585 1.04 -48.08 -12.06
C SER A 585 1.25 -47.67 -10.59
N SER A 586 2.04 -46.62 -10.35
CA SER A 586 2.27 -46.07 -9.01
C SER A 586 1.00 -45.41 -8.43
N PRO A 587 0.69 -45.63 -7.14
CA PRO A 587 -0.39 -44.92 -6.45
C PRO A 587 -0.25 -43.39 -6.50
N ASP A 588 0.98 -42.88 -6.63
CA ASP A 588 1.29 -41.45 -6.64
C ASP A 588 1.19 -40.82 -8.03
N TYR A 589 1.01 -41.61 -9.10
CA TYR A 589 0.97 -41.12 -10.48
C TYR A 589 -0.03 -39.97 -10.66
N PHE A 590 -1.25 -40.13 -10.14
CA PHE A 590 -2.30 -39.12 -10.26
C PHE A 590 -2.00 -37.82 -9.51
N ASN A 591 -1.22 -37.89 -8.42
CA ASN A 591 -0.76 -36.69 -7.71
C ASN A 591 0.34 -35.97 -8.50
N LEU A 592 1.23 -36.72 -9.15
CA LEU A 592 2.34 -36.18 -9.95
C LEU A 592 1.88 -35.46 -11.22
N ILE A 593 0.75 -35.86 -11.81
CA ILE A 593 0.17 -35.23 -13.00
C ILE A 593 -1.03 -34.32 -12.69
N ALA A 594 -1.34 -34.11 -11.41
CA ALA A 594 -2.46 -33.28 -11.02
C ALA A 594 -2.22 -31.83 -11.49
N PRO A 595 -3.20 -31.19 -12.14
CA PRO A 595 -3.03 -29.81 -12.59
C PRO A 595 -2.89 -28.89 -11.38
N ASN A 596 -1.94 -27.96 -11.46
CA ASN A 596 -1.85 -26.88 -10.49
C ASN A 596 -2.93 -25.84 -10.82
N SER A 597 -4.02 -25.83 -10.05
CA SER A 597 -5.14 -24.91 -10.27
C SER A 597 -4.92 -23.53 -9.65
N ALA A 598 -3.82 -23.29 -8.94
CA ALA A 598 -3.45 -22.01 -8.36
C ALA A 598 -2.54 -21.21 -9.31
N GLN A 599 -3.04 -20.92 -10.52
CA GLN A 599 -2.28 -20.17 -11.51
C GLN A 599 -2.26 -18.67 -11.17
N ALA A 600 -1.07 -18.07 -11.18
CA ALA A 600 -0.86 -16.65 -10.84
C ALA A 600 -1.14 -15.67 -11.99
N SER A 601 -1.31 -16.17 -13.22
CA SER A 601 -1.50 -15.34 -14.42
C SER A 601 -2.64 -15.90 -15.27
N HIS A 602 -3.69 -15.10 -15.43
CA HIS A 602 -4.69 -15.14 -16.49
C HIS A 602 -4.67 -13.77 -17.16
N ASP A 603 -5.05 -13.63 -18.43
CA ASP A 603 -5.70 -12.45 -19.01
C ASP A 603 -5.84 -12.58 -20.55
N THR A 604 -7.01 -12.15 -21.04
CA THR A 604 -7.52 -12.33 -22.40
C THR A 604 -8.57 -11.24 -22.64
N ILE A 605 -8.63 -10.66 -23.84
CA ILE A 605 -9.81 -9.91 -24.28
C ILE A 605 -10.76 -10.83 -25.03
N SER A 606 -12.02 -10.87 -24.59
CA SER A 606 -13.12 -11.46 -25.34
C SER A 606 -14.21 -10.42 -25.57
N MET A 607 -14.77 -10.37 -26.77
CA MET A 607 -15.76 -9.39 -27.17
C MET A 607 -16.91 -10.05 -27.93
N THR A 608 -18.13 -9.63 -27.60
CA THR A 608 -19.33 -9.93 -28.38
C THR A 608 -19.93 -8.62 -28.89
N ALA A 609 -20.39 -8.62 -30.14
CA ALA A 609 -21.19 -7.54 -30.71
C ALA A 609 -22.53 -8.05 -31.23
N ILE A 610 -23.55 -7.19 -31.14
CA ILE A 610 -24.84 -7.34 -31.81
C ILE A 610 -25.04 -6.08 -32.66
N ASP A 611 -25.21 -6.22 -33.96
CA ASP A 611 -25.42 -5.08 -34.85
C ASP A 611 -26.89 -4.63 -34.93
N ALA A 612 -27.13 -3.56 -35.70
CA ALA A 612 -28.47 -2.97 -35.84
C ALA A 612 -29.51 -3.90 -36.50
N ASN A 613 -29.06 -4.96 -37.19
CA ASN A 613 -29.92 -5.97 -37.80
C ASN A 613 -30.12 -7.19 -36.88
N GLY A 614 -29.55 -7.18 -35.67
CA GLY A 614 -29.58 -8.31 -34.74
C GLY A 614 -28.57 -9.42 -35.08
N ILE A 615 -27.64 -9.17 -36.00
CA ILE A 615 -26.57 -10.14 -36.31
C ILE A 615 -25.54 -10.09 -35.19
N MET A 616 -25.08 -11.26 -34.76
CA MET A 616 -24.12 -11.41 -33.66
C MET A 616 -22.77 -11.92 -34.15
N ALA A 617 -21.71 -11.48 -33.49
CA ALA A 617 -20.36 -12.01 -33.66
C ALA A 617 -19.65 -12.05 -32.31
N ALA A 618 -18.68 -12.96 -32.18
CA ALA A 618 -17.82 -13.05 -31.01
C ALA A 618 -16.36 -13.29 -31.40
N GLY A 619 -15.44 -12.79 -30.60
CA GLY A 619 -14.01 -12.96 -30.83
C GLY A 619 -13.17 -12.78 -29.58
N THR A 620 -11.96 -13.32 -29.65
CA THR A 620 -11.01 -13.38 -28.54
C THR A 620 -9.61 -13.09 -29.06
N SER A 621 -8.80 -12.38 -28.28
CA SER A 621 -7.36 -12.20 -28.52
C SER A 621 -6.57 -12.26 -27.22
N THR A 622 -5.38 -12.86 -27.24
CA THR A 622 -4.54 -13.07 -26.05
C THR A 622 -3.08 -13.35 -26.40
N ASN A 623 -2.15 -13.04 -25.49
CA ASN A 623 -0.81 -13.62 -25.50
C ASN A 623 -0.74 -14.96 -24.76
N GLY A 624 -1.76 -15.31 -23.98
CA GLY A 624 -1.79 -16.44 -23.06
C GLY A 624 -0.92 -16.21 -21.82
N ALA A 625 -0.61 -17.31 -21.14
CA ALA A 625 0.12 -17.29 -19.88
C ALA A 625 1.57 -16.77 -20.03
N SER A 626 2.00 -15.90 -19.12
CA SER A 626 3.39 -15.42 -19.04
C SER A 626 4.36 -16.57 -18.76
N PHE A 627 5.46 -16.65 -19.49
CA PHE A 627 6.49 -17.69 -19.39
C PHE A 627 5.96 -19.12 -19.64
N LYS A 628 4.89 -19.23 -20.45
CA LYS A 628 4.38 -20.51 -20.93
C LYS A 628 5.44 -21.33 -21.66
N VAL A 629 5.26 -22.65 -21.65
CA VAL A 629 6.06 -23.57 -22.47
C VAL A 629 5.92 -23.19 -23.95
N PRO A 630 7.00 -23.08 -24.74
CA PRO A 630 6.95 -22.72 -26.15
C PRO A 630 6.02 -23.66 -26.92
N GLY A 631 5.14 -23.07 -27.73
CA GLY A 631 4.09 -23.79 -28.44
C GLY A 631 2.81 -24.04 -27.65
N ARG A 632 2.72 -23.66 -26.36
CA ARG A 632 1.46 -23.72 -25.61
C ARG A 632 0.44 -22.76 -26.21
N VAL A 633 -0.73 -23.32 -26.53
CA VAL A 633 -1.93 -22.63 -27.01
C VAL A 633 -3.02 -22.78 -25.94
N GLY A 634 -3.71 -21.69 -25.63
CA GLY A 634 -4.77 -21.67 -24.60
C GLY A 634 -6.17 -21.87 -25.13
N ASP A 635 -7.14 -21.50 -24.30
CA ASP A 635 -8.55 -21.42 -24.66
C ASP A 635 -8.85 -20.31 -25.67
N GLY A 636 -8.09 -19.21 -25.63
CA GLY A 636 -8.31 -18.00 -26.44
C GLY A 636 -8.66 -18.25 -27.91
N PRO A 637 -7.86 -19.00 -28.70
CA PRO A 637 -8.15 -19.28 -30.10
C PRO A 637 -9.13 -20.46 -30.31
N ILE A 638 -9.55 -21.15 -29.25
CA ILE A 638 -10.38 -22.36 -29.35
C ILE A 638 -11.85 -21.95 -29.36
N THR A 639 -12.50 -22.11 -30.52
CA THR A 639 -13.95 -21.89 -30.67
C THR A 639 -14.73 -22.74 -29.66
N GLY A 640 -15.60 -22.11 -28.88
CA GLY A 640 -16.34 -22.77 -27.79
C GLY A 640 -15.67 -22.64 -26.42
N SER A 641 -14.37 -22.36 -26.37
CA SER A 641 -13.66 -22.10 -25.13
C SER A 641 -13.47 -20.62 -24.86
N GLY A 642 -12.68 -19.91 -25.69
CA GLY A 642 -12.42 -18.47 -25.53
C GLY A 642 -13.64 -17.62 -25.87
N SER A 643 -14.25 -17.90 -27.03
CA SER A 643 -15.52 -17.30 -27.44
C SER A 643 -16.39 -18.26 -28.23
N TYR A 644 -17.71 -18.02 -28.20
CA TYR A 644 -18.69 -18.76 -29.00
C TYR A 644 -19.92 -17.88 -29.26
N VAL A 645 -20.52 -18.00 -30.44
CA VAL A 645 -21.75 -17.29 -30.80
C VAL A 645 -22.64 -18.16 -31.66
N ASP A 646 -23.94 -18.11 -31.39
CA ASP A 646 -25.01 -18.60 -32.24
C ASP A 646 -26.10 -17.52 -32.25
N GLY A 647 -26.38 -16.92 -33.41
CA GLY A 647 -27.31 -15.80 -33.53
C GLY A 647 -28.75 -16.10 -33.09
N ASP A 648 -29.16 -17.38 -33.09
CA ASP A 648 -30.49 -17.80 -32.64
C ASP A 648 -30.60 -17.87 -31.12
N VAL A 649 -29.47 -17.80 -30.40
CA VAL A 649 -29.42 -18.01 -28.94
C VAL A 649 -28.69 -16.87 -28.23
N GLY A 650 -27.43 -16.65 -28.56
CA GLY A 650 -26.54 -15.75 -27.84
C GLY A 650 -25.06 -16.04 -28.06
N ALA A 651 -24.23 -15.40 -27.26
CA ALA A 651 -22.79 -15.52 -27.31
C ALA A 651 -22.16 -15.52 -25.92
N CYS A 652 -20.91 -15.94 -25.87
CA CYS A 652 -20.07 -15.88 -24.68
C CYS A 652 -18.64 -15.49 -25.03
N GLY A 653 -18.00 -14.78 -24.10
CA GLY A 653 -16.57 -14.55 -24.05
C GLY A 653 -15.98 -14.95 -22.70
N ALA A 654 -14.76 -15.47 -22.70
CA ALA A 654 -14.11 -16.08 -21.55
C ALA A 654 -12.70 -15.49 -21.29
N THR A 655 -12.26 -15.57 -20.04
CA THR A 655 -10.89 -15.29 -19.57
C THR A 655 -10.57 -16.11 -18.31
N GLY A 656 -9.30 -16.46 -18.07
CA GLY A 656 -8.91 -17.26 -16.91
C GLY A 656 -7.74 -18.22 -17.18
N ASP A 657 -7.72 -19.34 -16.46
CA ASP A 657 -6.82 -20.47 -16.72
C ASP A 657 -7.23 -21.18 -18.03
N GLY A 658 -6.59 -20.80 -19.12
CA GLY A 658 -6.94 -21.31 -20.44
C GLY A 658 -6.76 -22.84 -20.61
N ASP A 659 -5.90 -23.49 -19.81
CA ASP A 659 -5.71 -24.94 -19.89
C ASP A 659 -6.85 -25.69 -19.17
N ILE A 660 -7.38 -25.13 -18.09
CA ILE A 660 -8.57 -25.66 -17.44
C ILE A 660 -9.81 -25.33 -18.29
N MET A 661 -9.97 -24.09 -18.75
CA MET A 661 -11.13 -23.66 -19.51
C MET A 661 -11.34 -24.48 -20.79
N MET A 662 -10.26 -24.79 -21.51
CA MET A 662 -10.31 -25.65 -22.69
C MET A 662 -10.86 -27.06 -22.41
N ARG A 663 -10.78 -27.56 -21.17
CA ARG A 663 -11.35 -28.86 -20.78
C ARG A 663 -12.86 -28.83 -20.60
N PHE A 664 -13.45 -27.64 -20.41
CA PHE A 664 -14.87 -27.46 -20.13
C PHE A 664 -15.64 -26.74 -21.23
N LEU A 665 -14.94 -26.08 -22.17
CA LEU A 665 -15.54 -25.28 -23.25
C LEU A 665 -16.65 -24.34 -22.71
N PRO A 666 -16.31 -23.44 -21.77
CA PRO A 666 -17.30 -22.72 -20.96
C PRO A 666 -18.24 -21.87 -21.82
N CYS A 667 -17.78 -21.33 -22.94
CA CYS A 667 -18.62 -20.50 -23.79
C CYS A 667 -19.61 -21.29 -24.65
N TYR A 668 -19.20 -22.45 -25.17
CA TYR A 668 -20.14 -23.37 -25.80
C TYR A 668 -21.19 -23.84 -24.79
N GLN A 669 -20.76 -24.24 -23.59
CA GLN A 669 -21.67 -24.66 -22.53
C GLN A 669 -22.64 -23.55 -22.12
N ALA A 670 -22.20 -22.30 -22.00
CA ALA A 670 -23.06 -21.18 -21.65
C ALA A 670 -24.13 -20.92 -22.73
N VAL A 671 -23.76 -20.93 -24.01
CA VAL A 671 -24.71 -20.75 -25.12
C VAL A 671 -25.70 -21.92 -25.17
N GLU A 672 -25.26 -23.16 -25.00
CA GLU A 672 -26.17 -24.31 -24.95
C GLU A 672 -27.06 -24.33 -23.70
N SER A 673 -26.58 -23.82 -22.57
CA SER A 673 -27.41 -23.62 -21.37
C SER A 673 -28.51 -22.59 -21.63
N MET A 674 -28.20 -21.48 -22.32
CA MET A 674 -29.22 -20.52 -22.77
C MET A 674 -30.21 -21.14 -23.76
N ARG A 675 -29.74 -21.99 -24.70
CA ARG A 675 -30.63 -22.72 -25.63
C ARG A 675 -31.65 -23.58 -24.89
N ARG A 676 -31.29 -24.10 -23.72
CA ARG A 676 -32.17 -24.90 -22.85
C ARG A 676 -33.08 -24.05 -21.95
N GLY A 677 -33.10 -22.74 -22.14
CA GLY A 677 -33.99 -21.82 -21.45
C GLY A 677 -33.41 -21.14 -20.22
N MET A 678 -32.11 -21.29 -19.94
CA MET A 678 -31.46 -20.51 -18.87
C MET A 678 -31.30 -19.05 -19.29
N THR A 679 -31.44 -18.14 -18.32
CA THR A 679 -31.05 -16.73 -18.48
C THR A 679 -29.53 -16.59 -18.64
N PRO A 680 -29.02 -15.45 -19.15
CA PRO A 680 -27.57 -15.20 -19.23
C PRO A 680 -26.85 -15.36 -17.88
N GLU A 681 -27.48 -14.95 -16.77
CA GLU A 681 -26.91 -15.06 -15.42
C GLU A 681 -26.79 -16.52 -14.97
N GLU A 682 -27.85 -17.30 -15.14
CA GLU A 682 -27.87 -18.73 -14.82
C GLU A 682 -26.87 -19.50 -15.68
N ALA A 683 -26.81 -19.21 -16.98
CA ALA A 683 -25.89 -19.84 -17.91
C ALA A 683 -24.42 -19.51 -17.58
N ALA A 684 -24.12 -18.24 -17.26
CA ALA A 684 -22.79 -17.82 -16.85
C ALA A 684 -22.36 -18.55 -15.56
N ARG A 685 -23.25 -18.58 -14.56
CA ARG A 685 -22.99 -19.25 -13.28
C ARG A 685 -22.82 -20.76 -13.46
N ASP A 686 -23.64 -21.42 -14.27
CA ASP A 686 -23.55 -22.87 -14.51
C ASP A 686 -22.18 -23.28 -15.07
N ALA A 687 -21.69 -22.56 -16.09
CA ALA A 687 -20.38 -22.84 -16.69
C ALA A 687 -19.22 -22.66 -15.69
N VAL A 688 -19.22 -21.59 -14.89
CA VAL A 688 -18.17 -21.36 -13.87
C VAL A 688 -18.23 -22.37 -12.73
N VAL A 689 -19.43 -22.67 -12.22
CA VAL A 689 -19.61 -23.63 -11.10
C VAL A 689 -19.08 -25.02 -11.45
N ARG A 690 -19.24 -25.47 -12.70
CA ARG A 690 -18.71 -26.77 -13.15
C ARG A 690 -17.19 -26.85 -13.05
N MET A 691 -16.50 -25.78 -13.44
CA MET A 691 -15.05 -25.69 -13.31
C MET A 691 -14.64 -25.66 -11.83
N VAL A 692 -15.26 -24.79 -11.02
CA VAL A 692 -14.95 -24.65 -9.58
C VAL A 692 -15.19 -25.95 -8.81
N LYS A 693 -16.22 -26.73 -9.15
CA LYS A 693 -16.47 -28.04 -8.52
C LYS A 693 -15.32 -29.03 -8.73
N LYS A 694 -14.64 -28.98 -9.88
CA LYS A 694 -13.52 -29.86 -10.19
C LYS A 694 -12.18 -29.27 -9.75
N TYR A 695 -12.03 -27.96 -9.89
CA TYR A 695 -10.83 -27.19 -9.61
C TYR A 695 -11.20 -25.99 -8.73
N PRO A 696 -11.26 -26.16 -7.40
CA PRO A 696 -11.76 -25.12 -6.49
C PRO A 696 -10.97 -23.81 -6.49
N ALA A 697 -9.70 -23.86 -6.88
CA ALA A 697 -8.82 -22.69 -6.97
C ALA A 697 -8.80 -22.07 -8.38
N VAL A 698 -9.58 -22.57 -9.34
CA VAL A 698 -9.55 -22.08 -10.72
C VAL A 698 -9.92 -20.60 -10.80
N SER A 699 -9.08 -19.86 -11.50
CA SER A 699 -9.39 -18.54 -11.99
C SER A 699 -10.15 -18.68 -13.31
N ALA A 700 -11.43 -18.34 -13.33
CA ALA A 700 -12.24 -18.28 -14.55
C ALA A 700 -13.21 -17.11 -14.50
N GLY A 701 -13.45 -16.45 -15.62
CA GLY A 701 -14.42 -15.38 -15.78
C GLY A 701 -15.08 -15.49 -17.15
N ILE A 702 -16.40 -15.39 -17.21
CA ILE A 702 -17.14 -15.38 -18.48
C ILE A 702 -18.19 -14.29 -18.50
N VAL A 703 -18.42 -13.74 -19.70
CA VAL A 703 -19.53 -12.84 -20.02
C VAL A 703 -20.42 -13.54 -21.02
N VAL A 704 -21.72 -13.52 -20.75
CA VAL A 704 -22.74 -14.17 -21.57
C VAL A 704 -23.76 -13.12 -21.98
N VAL A 705 -24.17 -13.14 -23.25
CA VAL A 705 -25.21 -12.25 -23.79
C VAL A 705 -26.15 -13.06 -24.67
N ASN A 706 -27.46 -12.88 -24.54
CA ASN A 706 -28.43 -13.53 -25.42
C ASN A 706 -28.72 -12.68 -26.66
N ASN A 707 -29.46 -13.25 -27.62
CA ASN A 707 -29.86 -12.57 -28.86
C ASN A 707 -30.81 -11.37 -28.67
N LYS A 708 -31.25 -11.09 -27.45
CA LYS A 708 -32.02 -9.88 -27.09
C LYS A 708 -31.15 -8.78 -26.49
N GLY A 709 -29.84 -9.02 -26.33
CA GLY A 709 -28.89 -8.10 -25.72
C GLY A 709 -28.91 -8.11 -24.18
N GLU A 710 -29.62 -9.05 -23.55
CA GLU A 710 -29.52 -9.24 -22.10
C GLU A 710 -28.19 -9.92 -21.79
N HIS A 711 -27.46 -9.42 -20.80
CA HIS A 711 -26.10 -9.88 -20.50
C HIS A 711 -25.89 -10.12 -19.01
N ALA A 712 -24.97 -11.02 -18.69
CA ALA A 712 -24.50 -11.26 -17.34
C ALA A 712 -23.06 -11.79 -17.35
N GLY A 713 -22.43 -11.85 -16.18
CA GLY A 713 -21.13 -12.48 -16.03
C GLY A 713 -21.06 -13.33 -14.78
N ALA A 714 -20.10 -14.26 -14.75
CA ALA A 714 -19.76 -15.05 -13.58
C ALA A 714 -18.24 -15.21 -13.54
N GLY A 715 -17.65 -15.23 -12.34
CA GLY A 715 -16.22 -15.46 -12.17
C GLY A 715 -15.86 -16.25 -10.92
N SER A 716 -14.65 -16.76 -10.83
CA SER A 716 -14.06 -17.45 -9.68
C SER A 716 -12.58 -17.07 -9.55
N GLY A 717 -12.04 -17.08 -8.34
CA GLY A 717 -10.65 -16.70 -8.07
C GLY A 717 -10.44 -15.19 -7.85
N TRP A 718 -11.27 -14.33 -8.44
CA TRP A 718 -11.23 -12.87 -8.21
C TRP A 718 -12.60 -12.21 -8.44
N THR A 719 -12.72 -10.92 -8.08
CA THR A 719 -13.86 -10.09 -8.48
C THR A 719 -13.76 -9.76 -9.96
N PHE A 720 -14.56 -10.44 -10.77
CA PHE A 720 -14.56 -10.30 -12.22
C PHE A 720 -15.23 -9.00 -12.66
N THR A 721 -14.71 -8.35 -13.71
CA THR A 721 -15.31 -7.15 -14.28
C THR A 721 -15.37 -7.24 -15.80
N TYR A 722 -16.40 -6.63 -16.41
CA TYR A 722 -16.51 -6.52 -17.86
C TYR A 722 -17.15 -5.19 -18.27
N ALA A 723 -16.86 -4.72 -19.48
CA ALA A 723 -17.42 -3.50 -20.03
C ALA A 723 -18.64 -3.80 -20.91
N TYR A 724 -19.68 -2.96 -20.81
CA TYR A 724 -20.91 -3.09 -21.61
C TYR A 724 -21.39 -1.73 -22.11
N ARG A 725 -21.90 -1.72 -23.35
CA ARG A 725 -22.59 -0.58 -23.95
C ARG A 725 -23.60 -1.08 -24.97
N GLY A 726 -24.87 -0.74 -24.79
CA GLY A 726 -25.95 -1.12 -25.70
C GLY A 726 -27.12 -0.14 -25.66
N GLY A 727 -28.05 -0.27 -26.62
CA GLY A 727 -29.26 0.54 -26.68
C GLY A 727 -29.02 2.05 -26.71
N SER A 728 -29.71 2.80 -25.83
CA SER A 728 -29.62 4.26 -25.72
C SER A 728 -28.50 4.77 -24.78
N MET A 729 -27.53 3.92 -24.44
CA MET A 729 -26.46 4.29 -23.53
C MET A 729 -25.49 5.32 -24.14
N ASN A 730 -25.36 6.47 -23.48
CA ASN A 730 -24.45 7.54 -23.88
C ASN A 730 -22.98 7.27 -23.51
N ALA A 731 -22.70 6.31 -22.62
CA ALA A 731 -21.37 5.94 -22.19
C ALA A 731 -21.26 4.45 -21.86
N THR A 732 -20.06 3.89 -21.98
CA THR A 732 -19.74 2.52 -21.58
C THR A 732 -19.80 2.39 -20.06
N GLN A 733 -20.42 1.32 -19.56
CA GLN A 733 -20.45 0.97 -18.15
C GLN A 733 -19.52 -0.22 -17.86
N VAL A 734 -19.02 -0.28 -16.63
CA VAL A 734 -18.26 -1.43 -16.13
C VAL A 734 -19.13 -2.17 -15.12
N VAL A 735 -19.38 -3.45 -15.39
CA VAL A 735 -20.13 -4.34 -14.50
C VAL A 735 -19.14 -5.09 -13.62
N THR A 736 -19.41 -5.15 -12.32
CA THR A 736 -18.60 -5.86 -11.33
C THR A 736 -19.36 -7.10 -10.85
N VAL A 737 -18.70 -8.25 -10.89
CA VAL A 737 -19.27 -9.56 -10.57
C VAL A 737 -18.47 -10.18 -9.42
N PRO A 738 -19.08 -10.42 -8.25
CA PRO A 738 -18.40 -11.08 -7.15
C PRO A 738 -18.07 -12.54 -7.50
N PRO A 739 -16.99 -13.11 -6.94
CA PRO A 739 -16.59 -14.49 -7.23
C PRO A 739 -17.65 -15.49 -6.75
N VAL A 740 -17.87 -16.52 -7.56
CA VAL A 740 -18.72 -17.66 -7.26
C VAL A 740 -18.03 -18.51 -6.19
N VAL A 741 -18.68 -18.65 -5.04
CA VAL A 741 -18.27 -19.57 -3.97
C VAL A 741 -19.21 -20.78 -3.97
N VAL A 742 -18.64 -21.98 -4.06
CA VAL A 742 -19.39 -23.25 -4.00
C VAL A 742 -19.08 -23.94 -2.67
N GLY A 743 -20.10 -24.08 -1.80
CA GLY A 743 -19.98 -24.87 -0.58
C GLY A 743 -19.82 -26.36 -0.89
N ARG A 744 -18.96 -27.06 -0.14
CA ARG A 744 -18.82 -28.53 -0.23
C ARG A 744 -20.07 -29.20 0.36
N SER A 745 -21.09 -29.42 -0.46
CA SER A 745 -22.11 -30.43 -0.17
C SER A 745 -22.08 -31.48 -1.27
N LEU A 746 -21.49 -32.64 -0.96
CA LEU A 746 -21.63 -33.87 -1.72
C LEU A 746 -22.74 -34.68 -1.06
N THR A 747 -24.00 -34.41 -1.44
CA THR A 747 -25.10 -35.36 -1.25
C THR A 747 -25.79 -35.55 -2.58
N VAL A 748 -25.33 -36.55 -3.33
CA VAL A 748 -26.14 -37.19 -4.36
C VAL A 748 -26.73 -38.43 -3.69
N GLN A 749 -27.98 -38.34 -3.23
CA GLN A 749 -28.81 -39.54 -3.15
C GLN A 749 -29.17 -39.91 -4.59
N MET A 750 -28.64 -41.03 -5.07
CA MET A 750 -29.17 -41.66 -6.27
C MET A 750 -30.48 -42.39 -5.92
N PRO A 751 -31.45 -42.46 -6.87
CA PRO A 751 -32.67 -43.24 -6.71
C PRO A 751 -32.40 -44.74 -6.56
#